data_AF-A0A6A4V1J3-F1
#
_entry.id   AF-A0A6A4V1J3-F1
#
_cell.length_a   1.000
_cell.length_b   1.000
_cell.length_c   1.000
_cell.angle_alpha   90.00
_cell.angle_beta   90.00
_cell.angle_gamma   90.00
#
_symmetry.space_group_name_H-M   'P 1'
#
loop_
_entity.id
_entity.type
_entity.pdbx_description
1 polymer ?
#
loop_
_entity_poly.entity_id
_entity_poly.type
_entity_poly.pdbx_seq_one_letter_code
_entity_poly.pdbx_strand_id
1 'polypeptide(L)'
;MVIEKKYKPDEEPDPEPYLYVSLEQKRIDATKPYDSKTACWVPDEKEGYVQGKIIDASNDKTTKVQLPNFEEKDFKKDQISQVNPPKYEKVEDMSNLTYLNDASVLHNLKQRYYNKLIYTYSGLFCVAINPYKRFPIYTLRAIKIYLGKRRNEVPPHIFALSDGAYSDMMANGQNQSILITGESGAGKTENTKKVITYFAQVGATGKKKAQDDGKGTLEDQIVQTNPVLEAFGNAKTTRNDNSSRFGKFIRIHFGPLGKLAGADIETYLLEKARVISQGAMERSYHIFYQIMSDAIPGLIDRMNMVKDIYAYHYVSQGKTTVNGIDDDEEMKMTDEAFDILKFSQTEKDDIYSIVGAVMVSGEMKFKQKGREEQAEADGTAEGDIIGKLLGIDGPELYKNLLKPRIKVGNEFVTQGRNKDQVYYSVGALAKGMYDRLFKWLVKKVNVTLDTKQKRASFIGVLDIFGFEIFDFNGFEQLCINFTNEKLQQFFNHHMFVLEQEEYKREEIDWVFMDFGMDLQACIDLMEKFNGFEQLCINFTNEKLQQFFNHHMFVLEQEEYKKEEINWVFMDFGMDLQACIELMEKPMGVLSILEEESMFPKATDKTFEDKLKTNHLGKSALFVKPKPPKPGQSEAHFAIVHYAGTVAYNLTGWLEKNKDPLNDTVVDQFKKGKNALLVEIFADHPGQSAPKEEGGGGKGGKRAKGSAFQTVSGLYKEQLNGLMKTLHATCPHFIRCIIPNEMKAPGVIDAHLVMHQLTCNGVLEGIRICRKGFPNRMMYHDFRHRYEILAPKEMRACKEGKDACAKCMEKIQLDADKYRLGLTKVFFRAGVLGDMEELRDDVLNKIFSQMQGVIRGYQARKEFAKLQEQRAMLLVVQRAIRKYMQMQGWSWFRLWVKVRPMLYETRIEDEIKMLRILNISQFHD
;
A
#
# COMPACT_ATOMS: atom_id res chain seq x y z
N MET A 1 -6.55 14.39 11.91
CA MET A 1 -6.87 12.96 12.13
C MET A 1 -7.31 12.81 13.58
N VAL A 2 -8.30 11.99 13.92
CA VAL A 2 -8.78 11.92 15.32
C VAL A 2 -8.38 10.57 15.90
N ILE A 3 -7.35 10.52 16.75
CA ILE A 3 -6.94 9.46 17.71
C ILE A 3 -7.64 8.09 17.55
N GLU A 4 -6.87 7.01 17.34
CA GLU A 4 -7.37 5.67 17.68
C GLU A 4 -7.73 5.70 19.17
N LYS A 5 -9.04 5.75 19.47
CA LYS A 5 -9.51 5.62 20.84
C LYS A 5 -8.97 4.27 21.32
N LYS A 6 -7.93 4.30 22.15
CA LYS A 6 -7.39 3.09 22.79
C LYS A 6 -8.50 2.57 23.69
N TYR A 7 -9.28 1.64 23.17
CA TYR A 7 -10.22 0.90 23.99
C TYR A 7 -9.42 0.14 25.04
N LYS A 8 -9.91 0.12 26.27
CA LYS A 8 -9.38 -0.85 27.23
C LYS A 8 -9.59 -2.25 26.65
N PRO A 9 -8.68 -3.22 26.88
CA PRO A 9 -8.80 -4.57 26.33
C PRO A 9 -10.18 -5.22 26.57
N ASP A 10 -10.84 -4.85 27.65
CA ASP A 10 -12.14 -5.39 28.08
C ASP A 10 -13.35 -4.62 27.51
N GLU A 11 -13.12 -3.49 26.83
CA GLU A 11 -14.13 -2.59 26.25
C GLU A 11 -14.05 -2.51 24.71
N GLU A 12 -13.25 -3.38 24.06
CA GLU A 12 -13.13 -3.40 22.60
C GLU A 12 -14.47 -3.79 21.93
N PRO A 13 -15.02 -2.95 21.04
CA PRO A 13 -16.25 -3.26 20.31
C PRO A 13 -16.06 -4.49 19.42
N ASP A 14 -17.14 -5.27 19.26
CA ASP A 14 -17.12 -6.46 18.43
C ASP A 14 -16.92 -6.12 16.93
N PRO A 15 -15.85 -6.62 16.28
CA PRO A 15 -15.64 -6.40 14.85
C PRO A 15 -16.59 -7.21 13.96
N GLU A 16 -17.14 -8.34 14.44
CA GLU A 16 -17.85 -9.33 13.62
C GLU A 16 -19.03 -8.77 12.82
N PRO A 17 -19.90 -7.88 13.36
CA PRO A 17 -21.02 -7.32 12.60
C PRO A 17 -20.62 -6.47 11.39
N TYR A 18 -19.35 -6.05 11.32
CA TYR A 18 -18.78 -5.25 10.23
C TYR A 18 -17.86 -6.07 9.32
N LEU A 19 -17.67 -7.35 9.62
CA LEU A 19 -16.88 -8.31 8.85
C LEU A 19 -17.75 -9.36 8.16
N TYR A 20 -18.82 -9.81 8.84
CA TYR A 20 -19.70 -10.87 8.36
C TYR A 20 -21.07 -10.33 7.97
N VAL A 21 -21.64 -10.88 6.90
CA VAL A 21 -23.08 -10.71 6.60
C VAL A 21 -23.87 -11.52 7.63
N SER A 22 -24.83 -10.88 8.32
CA SER A 22 -25.66 -11.57 9.32
C SER A 22 -26.46 -12.73 8.71
N LEU A 23 -26.66 -13.81 9.49
CA LEU A 23 -27.41 -14.98 9.05
C LEU A 23 -28.86 -14.64 8.65
N GLU A 24 -29.47 -13.72 9.39
CA GLU A 24 -30.80 -13.20 9.08
C GLU A 24 -30.83 -12.50 7.72
N GLN A 25 -29.85 -11.64 7.43
CA GLN A 25 -29.76 -10.95 6.15
C GLN A 25 -29.54 -11.94 5.00
N LYS A 26 -28.64 -12.92 5.17
CA LYS A 26 -28.44 -14.00 4.17
C LYS A 26 -29.74 -14.74 3.86
N ARG A 27 -30.56 -15.02 4.88
CA ARG A 27 -31.86 -15.68 4.71
C ARG A 27 -32.85 -14.79 3.95
N ILE A 28 -32.93 -13.51 4.28
CA ILE A 28 -33.81 -12.55 3.58
C ILE A 28 -33.41 -12.45 2.11
N ASP A 29 -32.11 -12.30 1.83
CA ASP A 29 -31.60 -12.17 0.47
C ASP A 29 -31.89 -13.43 -0.35
N ALA A 30 -31.69 -14.62 0.24
CA ALA A 30 -31.98 -15.90 -0.42
C ALA A 30 -33.48 -16.10 -0.75
N THR A 31 -34.38 -15.42 -0.05
CA THR A 31 -35.84 -15.50 -0.29
C THR A 31 -36.36 -14.54 -1.35
N LYS A 32 -35.52 -13.68 -1.92
CA LYS A 32 -35.96 -12.70 -2.94
C LYS A 32 -36.45 -13.39 -4.21
N PRO A 33 -37.60 -12.97 -4.79
CA PRO A 33 -38.10 -13.52 -6.04
C PRO A 33 -37.09 -13.29 -7.17
N TYR A 34 -36.71 -14.36 -7.87
CA TYR A 34 -35.79 -14.30 -9.00
C TYR A 34 -36.22 -15.26 -10.09
N ASP A 35 -36.28 -14.75 -11.32
CA ASP A 35 -36.49 -15.54 -12.52
C ASP A 35 -35.34 -15.24 -13.49
N SER A 36 -34.52 -16.26 -13.76
CA SER A 36 -33.33 -16.15 -14.61
C SER A 36 -33.64 -15.80 -16.06
N LYS A 37 -34.88 -15.99 -16.52
CA LYS A 37 -35.26 -15.70 -17.91
C LYS A 37 -35.72 -14.26 -18.10
N THR A 38 -36.26 -13.64 -17.07
CA THR A 38 -36.87 -12.31 -17.16
C THR A 38 -36.09 -11.23 -16.42
N ALA A 39 -35.29 -11.57 -15.40
CA ALA A 39 -34.49 -10.57 -14.68
C ALA A 39 -33.28 -10.09 -15.50
N CYS A 40 -33.15 -8.78 -15.65
CA CYS A 40 -32.03 -8.16 -16.37
C CYS A 40 -31.53 -6.87 -15.71
N TRP A 41 -30.29 -6.50 -15.97
CA TRP A 41 -29.72 -5.19 -15.67
C TRP A 41 -29.83 -4.29 -16.89
N VAL A 42 -30.23 -3.04 -16.66
CA VAL A 42 -30.30 -1.99 -17.69
C VAL A 42 -29.62 -0.72 -17.18
N PRO A 43 -29.01 0.08 -18.08
CA PRO A 43 -28.33 1.31 -17.69
C PRO A 43 -29.31 2.36 -17.17
N ASP A 44 -28.87 3.11 -16.16
CA ASP A 44 -29.63 4.19 -15.52
C ASP A 44 -28.75 5.43 -15.32
N GLU A 45 -29.33 6.62 -15.53
CA GLU A 45 -28.59 7.88 -15.44
C GLU A 45 -28.14 8.22 -14.02
N LYS A 46 -28.83 7.73 -12.98
CA LYS A 46 -28.54 8.08 -11.58
C LYS A 46 -27.85 6.95 -10.81
N GLU A 47 -28.35 5.73 -10.95
CA GLU A 47 -27.90 4.55 -10.21
C GLU A 47 -26.84 3.74 -10.97
N GLY A 48 -26.48 4.17 -12.19
CA GLY A 48 -25.57 3.48 -13.12
C GLY A 48 -26.25 2.29 -13.79
N TYR A 49 -26.74 1.35 -12.99
CA TYR A 49 -27.55 0.22 -13.45
C TYR A 49 -28.70 -0.05 -12.48
N VAL A 50 -29.87 -0.41 -13.02
CA VAL A 50 -31.03 -0.84 -12.25
C VAL A 50 -31.51 -2.21 -12.73
N GLN A 51 -32.14 -2.95 -11.82
CA GLN A 51 -32.71 -4.25 -12.14
C GLN A 51 -34.07 -4.05 -12.79
N GLY A 52 -34.25 -4.56 -14.01
CA GLY A 52 -35.51 -4.58 -14.73
C GLY A 52 -36.03 -5.99 -14.97
N LYS A 53 -37.25 -6.06 -15.50
CA LYS A 53 -37.91 -7.30 -15.91
C LYS A 53 -38.25 -7.25 -17.39
N ILE A 54 -37.73 -8.19 -18.18
CA ILE A 54 -38.05 -8.33 -19.60
C ILE A 54 -39.53 -8.68 -19.75
N ILE A 55 -40.26 -7.85 -20.50
CA ILE A 55 -41.68 -8.07 -20.84
C ILE A 55 -41.78 -8.67 -22.24
N ASP A 56 -41.03 -8.12 -23.19
CA ASP A 56 -41.08 -8.54 -24.60
C ASP A 56 -39.68 -8.50 -25.22
N ALA A 57 -39.31 -9.59 -25.86
CA ALA A 57 -38.04 -9.78 -26.56
C ALA A 57 -38.27 -10.24 -28.02
N SER A 58 -39.46 -10.00 -28.58
CA SER A 58 -39.85 -10.42 -29.92
C SER A 58 -39.14 -9.66 -31.05
N ASN A 59 -38.59 -8.47 -30.77
CA ASN A 59 -37.84 -7.67 -31.73
C ASN A 59 -36.33 -7.99 -31.65
N ASP A 60 -35.72 -8.31 -32.80
CA ASP A 60 -34.31 -8.70 -32.88
C ASP A 60 -33.31 -7.60 -32.45
N LYS A 61 -33.70 -6.33 -32.47
CA LYS A 61 -32.81 -5.19 -32.16
C LYS A 61 -32.98 -4.63 -30.75
N THR A 62 -34.18 -4.72 -30.17
CA THR A 62 -34.52 -4.07 -28.90
C THR A 62 -35.41 -4.97 -28.06
N THR A 63 -35.21 -4.93 -26.75
CA THR A 63 -36.01 -5.67 -25.77
C THR A 63 -36.73 -4.67 -24.88
N LYS A 64 -38.03 -4.88 -24.67
CA LYS A 64 -38.85 -4.07 -23.77
C LYS A 64 -38.67 -4.55 -22.33
N VAL A 65 -38.26 -3.64 -21.46
CA VAL A 65 -37.96 -3.93 -20.05
C VAL A 65 -38.82 -3.05 -19.15
N GLN A 66 -39.46 -3.65 -18.16
CA GLN A 66 -40.10 -2.96 -17.05
C GLN A 66 -39.05 -2.57 -16.01
N LEU A 67 -39.00 -1.29 -15.68
CA LEU A 67 -38.12 -0.72 -14.66
C LEU A 67 -38.77 -0.81 -13.25
N PRO A 68 -37.99 -0.63 -12.16
CA PRO A 68 -38.51 -0.66 -10.78
C PRO A 68 -39.62 0.36 -10.49
N ASN A 69 -39.66 1.46 -11.25
CA ASN A 69 -40.70 2.49 -11.17
C ASN A 69 -41.98 2.13 -11.96
N PHE A 70 -42.09 0.89 -12.46
CA PHE A 70 -43.17 0.38 -13.33
C PHE A 70 -43.23 1.01 -14.73
N GLU A 71 -42.22 1.80 -15.11
CA GLU A 71 -42.09 2.34 -16.46
C GLU A 71 -41.58 1.26 -17.41
N GLU A 72 -42.11 1.22 -18.64
CA GLU A 72 -41.66 0.31 -19.69
C GLU A 72 -40.79 1.08 -20.69
N LYS A 73 -39.57 0.60 -20.92
CA LYS A 73 -38.62 1.24 -21.83
C LYS A 73 -37.95 0.20 -22.72
N ASP A 74 -37.75 0.56 -23.98
CA ASP A 74 -37.04 -0.27 -24.94
C ASP A 74 -35.52 -0.02 -24.84
N PHE A 75 -34.77 -1.09 -24.63
CA PHE A 75 -33.31 -1.06 -24.59
C PHE A 75 -32.75 -1.89 -25.73
N LYS A 76 -31.56 -1.53 -26.22
CA LYS A 76 -30.86 -2.38 -27.19
C LYS A 76 -30.36 -3.65 -26.50
N LYS A 77 -30.30 -4.76 -27.23
CA LYS A 77 -29.94 -6.08 -26.67
C LYS A 77 -28.54 -6.13 -26.05
N ASP A 78 -27.59 -5.36 -26.58
CA ASP A 78 -26.23 -5.19 -26.09
C ASP A 78 -26.13 -4.40 -24.77
N GLN A 79 -27.14 -3.57 -24.46
CA GLN A 79 -27.21 -2.81 -23.21
C GLN A 79 -27.78 -3.61 -22.05
N ILE A 80 -28.33 -4.81 -22.32
CA ILE A 80 -29.01 -5.63 -21.34
C ILE A 80 -28.06 -6.70 -20.82
N SER A 81 -27.85 -6.70 -19.51
CA SER A 81 -26.97 -7.64 -18.83
C SER A 81 -27.75 -8.62 -17.95
N GLN A 82 -27.22 -9.83 -17.77
CA GLN A 82 -27.87 -10.87 -16.96
C GLN A 82 -27.73 -10.59 -15.46
N VAL A 83 -28.78 -10.86 -14.68
CA VAL A 83 -28.78 -10.68 -13.22
C VAL A 83 -28.32 -11.96 -12.53
N ASN A 84 -27.45 -11.85 -11.52
CA ASN A 84 -27.05 -13.00 -10.73
C ASN A 84 -28.18 -13.47 -9.80
N PRO A 85 -28.34 -14.79 -9.56
CA PRO A 85 -29.28 -15.30 -8.58
C PRO A 85 -29.05 -14.71 -7.17
N PRO A 86 -30.09 -14.53 -6.33
CA PRO A 86 -29.98 -13.89 -5.02
C PRO A 86 -29.00 -14.55 -4.04
N LYS A 87 -28.65 -15.83 -4.24
CA LYS A 87 -27.60 -16.51 -3.46
C LYS A 87 -26.22 -15.85 -3.57
N TYR A 88 -26.00 -15.01 -4.59
CA TYR A 88 -24.76 -14.26 -4.80
C TYR A 88 -24.82 -12.82 -4.26
N GLU A 89 -25.88 -12.46 -3.53
CA GLU A 89 -25.92 -11.15 -2.88
C GLU A 89 -24.83 -11.01 -1.82
N LYS A 90 -24.13 -9.87 -1.86
CA LYS A 90 -23.05 -9.51 -0.93
C LYS A 90 -21.96 -10.58 -0.86
N VAL A 91 -21.66 -11.25 -1.99
CA VAL A 91 -20.61 -12.27 -2.06
C VAL A 91 -19.26 -11.70 -1.62
N GLU A 92 -18.49 -12.51 -0.90
CA GLU A 92 -17.19 -12.13 -0.35
C GLU A 92 -16.12 -12.03 -1.44
N ASP A 93 -16.16 -12.91 -2.44
CA ASP A 93 -15.28 -12.89 -3.62
C ASP A 93 -16.09 -12.78 -4.91
N MET A 94 -15.82 -11.71 -5.66
CA MET A 94 -16.51 -11.42 -6.93
C MET A 94 -16.17 -12.41 -8.04
N SER A 95 -15.07 -13.16 -7.93
CA SER A 95 -14.76 -14.25 -8.86
C SER A 95 -15.78 -15.40 -8.82
N ASN A 96 -16.56 -15.51 -7.74
CA ASN A 96 -17.61 -16.50 -7.57
C ASN A 96 -18.94 -16.13 -8.28
N LEU A 97 -19.06 -14.91 -8.83
CA LEU A 97 -20.27 -14.48 -9.54
C LEU A 97 -20.49 -15.32 -10.81
N THR A 98 -21.74 -15.74 -11.06
CA THR A 98 -22.10 -16.54 -12.24
C THR A 98 -22.13 -15.69 -13.51
N TYR A 99 -22.69 -14.48 -13.46
CA TYR A 99 -22.67 -13.53 -14.56
C TYR A 99 -21.74 -12.38 -14.18
N LEU A 100 -20.63 -12.26 -14.90
CA LEU A 100 -19.62 -11.25 -14.63
C LEU A 100 -19.77 -10.10 -15.63
N ASN A 101 -20.66 -9.18 -15.28
CA ASN A 101 -20.89 -7.93 -15.99
C ASN A 101 -20.73 -6.75 -15.03
N ASP A 102 -20.54 -5.58 -15.62
CA ASP A 102 -20.27 -4.31 -14.94
C ASP A 102 -21.34 -4.03 -13.87
N ALA A 103 -22.61 -4.24 -14.23
CA ALA A 103 -23.75 -4.09 -13.34
C ALA A 103 -23.69 -5.00 -12.10
N SER A 104 -23.28 -6.27 -12.25
CA SER A 104 -23.21 -7.22 -11.14
C SER A 104 -22.10 -6.89 -10.16
N VAL A 105 -20.95 -6.45 -10.66
CA VAL A 105 -19.81 -6.03 -9.82
C VAL A 105 -20.16 -4.75 -9.06
N LEU A 106 -20.69 -3.74 -9.76
CA LEU A 106 -21.15 -2.49 -9.16
C LEU A 106 -22.22 -2.75 -8.09
N HIS A 107 -23.22 -3.59 -8.40
CA HIS A 107 -24.29 -3.93 -7.47
C HIS A 107 -23.74 -4.61 -6.21
N ASN A 108 -22.85 -5.61 -6.34
CA ASN A 108 -22.29 -6.30 -5.18
C ASN A 108 -21.50 -5.34 -4.28
N LEU A 109 -20.63 -4.53 -4.87
CA LEU A 109 -19.83 -3.52 -4.14
C LEU A 109 -20.71 -2.50 -3.43
N LYS A 110 -21.76 -2.01 -4.09
CA LYS A 110 -22.72 -1.06 -3.54
C LYS A 110 -23.51 -1.64 -2.36
N GLN A 111 -24.03 -2.86 -2.51
CA GLN A 111 -24.76 -3.53 -1.43
C GLN A 111 -23.86 -3.84 -0.23
N ARG A 112 -22.62 -4.27 -0.46
CA ARG A 112 -21.62 -4.48 0.60
C ARG A 112 -21.30 -3.17 1.32
N TYR A 113 -21.07 -2.08 0.58
CA TYR A 113 -20.79 -0.76 1.16
C TYR A 113 -21.92 -0.26 2.06
N TYR A 114 -23.18 -0.35 1.61
CA TYR A 114 -24.34 0.04 2.43
C TYR A 114 -24.51 -0.82 3.69
N ASN A 115 -24.04 -2.06 3.65
CA ASN A 115 -24.00 -2.96 4.82
C ASN A 115 -22.69 -2.83 5.62
N LYS A 116 -21.90 -1.78 5.39
CA LYS A 116 -20.65 -1.47 6.11
C LYS A 116 -19.52 -2.50 5.90
N LEU A 117 -19.62 -3.31 4.85
CA LEU A 117 -18.62 -4.28 4.42
C LEU A 117 -17.74 -3.63 3.34
N ILE A 118 -16.62 -3.04 3.75
CA ILE A 118 -15.82 -2.17 2.86
C ILE A 118 -14.77 -2.91 2.03
N TYR A 119 -14.38 -4.11 2.45
CA TYR A 119 -13.43 -4.95 1.74
C TYR A 119 -14.17 -6.06 0.99
N THR A 120 -13.76 -6.33 -0.24
CA THR A 120 -14.32 -7.40 -1.08
C THR A 120 -13.20 -8.04 -1.87
N TYR A 121 -13.12 -9.37 -1.85
CA TYR A 121 -12.18 -10.11 -2.68
C TYR A 121 -12.59 -10.06 -4.15
N SER A 122 -11.57 -10.10 -5.01
CA SER A 122 -11.70 -9.96 -6.45
C SER A 122 -10.73 -10.93 -7.12
N GLY A 123 -10.83 -12.22 -6.80
CA GLY A 123 -9.85 -13.22 -7.23
C GLY A 123 -8.51 -13.05 -6.54
N LEU A 124 -7.45 -12.60 -7.22
CA LEU A 124 -6.10 -12.49 -6.63
C LEU A 124 -5.85 -11.20 -5.85
N PHE A 125 -6.76 -10.22 -5.93
CA PHE A 125 -6.61 -8.93 -5.26
C PHE A 125 -7.87 -8.55 -4.45
N CYS A 126 -7.76 -7.49 -3.65
CA CYS A 126 -8.86 -6.99 -2.82
C CYS A 126 -9.30 -5.59 -3.29
N VAL A 127 -10.60 -5.37 -3.40
CA VAL A 127 -11.19 -4.03 -3.54
C VAL A 127 -11.54 -3.48 -2.17
N ALA A 128 -11.17 -2.23 -1.90
CA ALA A 128 -11.43 -1.52 -0.65
C ALA A 128 -12.14 -0.19 -0.94
N ILE A 129 -13.37 -0.02 -0.47
CA ILE A 129 -14.12 1.25 -0.67
C ILE A 129 -13.97 2.12 0.58
N ASN A 130 -13.51 3.35 0.43
CA ASN A 130 -13.29 4.25 1.56
C ASN A 130 -14.61 4.56 2.29
N PRO A 131 -14.79 4.22 3.58
CA PRO A 131 -16.03 4.52 4.30
C PRO A 131 -16.19 5.99 4.72
N TYR A 132 -15.11 6.79 4.70
CA TYR A 132 -15.04 8.09 5.39
C TYR A 132 -15.46 8.05 6.86
N LYS A 133 -15.46 6.85 7.46
CA LYS A 133 -15.91 6.57 8.81
C LYS A 133 -15.08 5.43 9.39
N ARG A 134 -14.76 5.53 10.67
CA ARG A 134 -14.03 4.48 11.38
C ARG A 134 -14.99 3.36 11.78
N PHE A 135 -14.65 2.15 11.37
CA PHE A 135 -15.31 0.92 11.82
C PHE A 135 -14.43 0.18 12.83
N PRO A 136 -15.02 -0.55 13.79
CA PRO A 136 -14.30 -1.29 14.82
C PRO A 136 -13.64 -2.58 14.31
N ILE A 137 -13.12 -2.59 13.08
CA ILE A 137 -12.55 -3.77 12.39
C ILE A 137 -11.03 -3.86 12.43
N TYR A 138 -10.38 -2.89 13.11
CA TYR A 138 -8.92 -2.80 13.22
C TYR A 138 -8.41 -2.98 14.65
N THR A 139 -9.23 -3.59 15.52
CA THR A 139 -8.91 -3.83 16.94
C THR A 139 -7.96 -5.03 17.11
N LEU A 140 -7.39 -5.20 18.31
CA LEU A 140 -6.60 -6.40 18.61
C LEU A 140 -7.46 -7.66 18.55
N ARG A 141 -8.74 -7.58 18.92
CA ARG A 141 -9.71 -8.66 18.69
C ARG A 141 -9.82 -9.02 17.20
N ALA A 142 -9.90 -8.03 16.31
CA ALA A 142 -9.94 -8.29 14.87
C ALA A 142 -8.65 -8.99 14.40
N ILE A 143 -7.46 -8.52 14.80
CA ILE A 143 -6.18 -9.16 14.44
C ILE A 143 -6.16 -10.64 14.85
N LYS A 144 -6.65 -10.98 16.05
CA LYS A 144 -6.74 -12.37 16.53
C LYS A 144 -7.64 -13.26 15.67
N ILE A 145 -8.68 -12.71 15.03
CA ILE A 145 -9.54 -13.45 14.10
C ILE A 145 -8.74 -13.89 12.87
N TYR A 146 -7.82 -13.04 12.38
CA TYR A 146 -7.07 -13.27 11.15
C TYR A 146 -5.74 -13.99 11.34
N LEU A 147 -5.19 -13.99 12.56
CA LEU A 147 -3.86 -14.53 12.84
C LEU A 147 -3.75 -16.03 12.47
N GLY A 148 -2.89 -16.34 11.50
CA GLY A 148 -2.64 -17.72 11.05
C GLY A 148 -3.86 -18.37 10.38
N LYS A 149 -4.79 -17.56 9.88
CA LYS A 149 -5.98 -18.02 9.17
C LYS A 149 -5.79 -17.84 7.67
N ARG A 150 -6.20 -18.85 6.92
CA ARG A 150 -6.15 -18.76 5.45
C ARG A 150 -7.28 -17.88 4.95
N ARG A 151 -7.05 -17.27 3.79
CA ARG A 151 -7.97 -16.33 3.14
C ARG A 151 -9.42 -16.83 3.00
N ASN A 152 -9.63 -18.13 2.80
CA ASN A 152 -10.97 -18.71 2.63
C ASN A 152 -11.69 -19.02 3.95
N GLU A 153 -10.98 -18.98 5.09
CA GLU A 153 -11.53 -19.27 6.42
C GLU A 153 -12.06 -18.01 7.12
N VAL A 154 -11.78 -16.83 6.55
CA VAL A 154 -12.07 -15.52 7.14
C VAL A 154 -12.61 -14.56 6.08
N PRO A 155 -13.52 -13.64 6.45
CA PRO A 155 -14.15 -12.75 5.49
C PRO A 155 -13.13 -11.72 4.96
N PRO A 156 -13.43 -11.09 3.81
CA PRO A 156 -12.54 -10.13 3.16
C PRO A 156 -12.08 -9.03 4.10
N HIS A 157 -10.76 -8.92 4.29
CA HIS A 157 -10.14 -7.87 5.07
C HIS A 157 -8.65 -7.74 4.73
N ILE A 158 -8.08 -6.55 4.98
CA ILE A 158 -6.67 -6.27 4.74
C ILE A 158 -5.72 -7.15 5.57
N PHE A 159 -6.17 -7.59 6.74
CA PHE A 159 -5.42 -8.50 7.61
C PHE A 159 -5.31 -9.91 7.01
N ALA A 160 -6.32 -10.39 6.29
CA ALA A 160 -6.21 -11.68 5.59
C ALA A 160 -5.17 -11.64 4.46
N LEU A 161 -5.10 -10.53 3.71
CA LEU A 161 -4.03 -10.33 2.71
C LEU A 161 -2.65 -10.25 3.38
N SER A 162 -2.56 -9.56 4.52
CA SER A 162 -1.31 -9.43 5.27
C SER A 162 -0.85 -10.79 5.81
N ASP A 163 -1.76 -11.61 6.36
CA ASP A 163 -1.45 -12.97 6.84
C ASP A 163 -1.06 -13.90 5.69
N GLY A 164 -1.73 -13.79 4.55
CA GLY A 164 -1.39 -14.49 3.32
C GLY A 164 0.04 -14.17 2.86
N ALA A 165 0.38 -12.88 2.73
CA ALA A 165 1.73 -12.45 2.36
C ALA A 165 2.78 -12.95 3.37
N TYR A 166 2.51 -12.87 4.67
CA TYR A 166 3.42 -13.38 5.69
C TYR A 166 3.60 -14.90 5.61
N SER A 167 2.51 -15.64 5.44
CA SER A 167 2.54 -17.10 5.31
C SER A 167 3.29 -17.54 4.07
N ASP A 168 3.05 -16.89 2.93
CA ASP A 168 3.72 -17.17 1.66
C ASP A 168 5.22 -16.86 1.72
N MET A 169 5.60 -15.75 2.38
CA MET A 169 7.01 -15.42 2.63
C MET A 169 7.70 -16.52 3.44
N MET A 170 7.05 -16.97 4.52
CA MET A 170 7.61 -17.98 5.42
C MET A 170 7.67 -19.37 4.78
N ALA A 171 6.73 -19.70 3.91
CA ALA A 171 6.69 -20.98 3.20
C ALA A 171 7.69 -21.04 2.04
N ASN A 172 7.75 -19.98 1.23
CA ASN A 172 8.50 -19.98 -0.03
C ASN A 172 9.91 -19.37 0.12
N GLY A 173 10.20 -18.67 1.21
CA GLY A 173 11.45 -17.94 1.41
C GLY A 173 11.66 -16.75 0.44
N GLN A 174 10.61 -16.35 -0.28
CA GLN A 174 10.64 -15.24 -1.23
C GLN A 174 10.12 -13.94 -0.61
N ASN A 175 10.75 -12.83 -0.95
CA ASN A 175 10.29 -11.50 -0.52
C ASN A 175 8.93 -11.17 -1.15
N GLN A 176 8.09 -10.49 -0.39
CA GLN A 176 6.73 -10.14 -0.81
C GLN A 176 6.60 -8.63 -0.93
N SER A 177 5.59 -8.17 -1.66
CA SER A 177 5.17 -6.78 -1.64
C SER A 177 3.65 -6.65 -1.57
N ILE A 178 3.15 -5.62 -0.91
CA ILE A 178 1.74 -5.24 -0.86
C ILE A 178 1.63 -3.87 -1.53
N LEU A 179 0.97 -3.82 -2.67
CA LEU A 179 0.78 -2.61 -3.46
C LEU A 179 -0.64 -2.09 -3.25
N ILE A 180 -0.74 -0.92 -2.62
CA ILE A 180 -2.02 -0.26 -2.37
C ILE A 180 -2.18 0.85 -3.40
N THR A 181 -3.14 0.68 -4.30
CA THR A 181 -3.38 1.56 -5.45
C THR A 181 -4.77 2.18 -5.36
N GLY A 182 -5.00 3.25 -6.12
CA GLY A 182 -6.29 3.96 -6.16
C GLY A 182 -6.10 5.47 -6.32
N GLU A 183 -7.18 6.18 -6.59
CA GLU A 183 -7.17 7.63 -6.75
C GLU A 183 -6.76 8.38 -5.46
N SER A 184 -6.40 9.66 -5.61
CA SER A 184 -6.07 10.53 -4.48
C SER A 184 -7.27 10.68 -3.53
N GLY A 185 -7.10 10.35 -2.24
CA GLY A 185 -8.19 10.33 -1.26
C GLY A 185 -8.94 8.99 -1.09
N ALA A 186 -8.55 7.93 -1.82
CA ALA A 186 -9.16 6.60 -1.71
C ALA A 186 -8.84 5.84 -0.40
N GLY A 187 -8.00 6.39 0.49
CA GLY A 187 -7.64 5.76 1.77
C GLY A 187 -6.41 4.84 1.72
N LYS A 188 -5.48 5.07 0.78
CA LYS A 188 -4.26 4.26 0.62
C LYS A 188 -3.39 4.24 1.89
N THR A 189 -3.00 5.41 2.39
CA THR A 189 -2.18 5.57 3.60
C THR A 189 -2.81 4.97 4.85
N GLU A 190 -4.14 5.08 5.01
CA GLU A 190 -4.83 4.44 6.14
C GLU A 190 -4.74 2.92 6.05
N ASN A 191 -4.95 2.33 4.87
CA ASN A 191 -4.75 0.89 4.66
C ASN A 191 -3.29 0.47 4.94
N THR A 192 -2.30 1.26 4.51
CA THR A 192 -0.87 1.04 4.79
C THR A 192 -0.60 0.95 6.30
N LYS A 193 -1.15 1.89 7.08
CA LYS A 193 -1.03 1.86 8.56
C LYS A 193 -1.60 0.56 9.13
N LYS A 194 -2.72 0.07 8.61
CA LYS A 194 -3.34 -1.18 9.09
C LYS A 194 -2.50 -2.41 8.76
N VAL A 195 -1.91 -2.48 7.56
CA VAL A 195 -0.97 -3.55 7.18
C VAL A 195 0.24 -3.56 8.12
N ILE A 196 0.84 -2.40 8.35
CA ILE A 196 2.00 -2.25 9.25
C ILE A 196 1.63 -2.68 10.67
N THR A 197 0.48 -2.23 11.17
CA THR A 197 -0.02 -2.59 12.50
C THR A 197 -0.23 -4.10 12.63
N TYR A 198 -0.71 -4.76 11.58
CA TYR A 198 -0.85 -6.21 11.55
C TYR A 198 0.51 -6.90 11.71
N PHE A 199 1.49 -6.56 10.86
CA PHE A 199 2.83 -7.17 10.92
C PHE A 199 3.58 -6.87 12.21
N ALA A 200 3.39 -5.68 12.77
CA ALA A 200 3.90 -5.34 14.08
C ALA A 200 3.37 -6.31 15.16
N GLN A 201 2.10 -6.71 15.12
CA GLN A 201 1.54 -7.68 16.08
C GLN A 201 1.94 -9.13 15.78
N VAL A 202 1.99 -9.53 14.49
CA VAL A 202 2.38 -10.91 14.10
C VAL A 202 3.85 -11.18 14.40
N GLY A 203 4.73 -10.24 14.05
CA GLY A 203 6.18 -10.36 14.22
C GLY A 203 6.68 -10.07 15.62
N ALA A 204 5.81 -9.66 16.54
CA ALA A 204 6.17 -9.26 17.90
C ALA A 204 6.86 -10.39 18.67
N THR A 205 7.99 -10.07 19.29
CA THR A 205 8.65 -10.97 20.24
C THR A 205 7.82 -11.05 21.53
N GLY A 206 7.24 -12.21 21.83
CA GLY A 206 6.32 -12.38 22.97
C GLY A 206 6.82 -11.87 24.34
N LYS A 207 5.82 -11.47 25.16
CA LYS A 207 5.84 -10.79 26.48
C LYS A 207 6.50 -9.41 26.48
N LYS A 208 5.66 -8.38 26.44
CA LYS A 208 5.95 -7.04 26.98
C LYS A 208 6.57 -7.22 28.37
N LYS A 209 7.91 -7.15 28.48
CA LYS A 209 8.53 -6.88 29.77
C LYS A 209 8.04 -5.49 30.15
N ALA A 210 7.42 -5.37 31.31
CA ALA A 210 6.97 -4.11 31.91
C ALA A 210 8.18 -3.27 32.36
N GLN A 211 9.13 -3.05 31.47
CA GLN A 211 10.18 -2.06 31.65
C GLN A 211 9.76 -0.89 30.77
N ASP A 212 8.84 -0.11 31.33
CA ASP A 212 8.37 1.16 30.79
C ASP A 212 9.48 2.19 31.04
N ASP A 213 10.51 2.16 30.20
CA ASP A 213 11.57 3.17 30.17
C ASP A 213 11.16 4.40 29.34
N GLY A 214 9.86 4.54 29.02
CA GLY A 214 9.31 5.57 28.14
C GLY A 214 9.74 5.42 26.68
N LYS A 215 10.45 4.34 26.34
CA LYS A 215 11.00 4.09 25.01
C LYS A 215 10.17 3.00 24.34
N GLY A 216 9.26 3.41 23.45
CA GLY A 216 8.37 2.52 22.72
C GLY A 216 9.11 1.34 22.06
N THR A 217 8.40 0.22 21.89
CA THR A 217 8.98 -0.99 21.29
C THR A 217 9.33 -0.78 19.80
N LEU A 218 10.00 -1.73 19.15
CA LEU A 218 10.30 -1.62 17.71
C LEU A 218 8.99 -1.49 16.90
N GLU A 219 7.96 -2.21 17.32
CA GLU A 219 6.60 -2.15 16.79
C GLU A 219 6.01 -0.73 16.92
N ASP A 220 6.14 -0.12 18.10
CA ASP A 220 5.69 1.26 18.33
C ASP A 220 6.48 2.23 17.45
N GLN A 221 7.81 2.09 17.36
CA GLN A 221 8.66 2.94 16.53
C GLN A 221 8.25 2.89 15.05
N ILE A 222 7.99 1.71 14.50
CA ILE A 222 7.52 1.57 13.10
C ILE A 222 6.21 2.34 12.89
N VAL A 223 5.25 2.23 13.81
CA VAL A 223 3.97 2.93 13.70
C VAL A 223 4.15 4.45 13.80
N GLN A 224 4.99 4.91 14.74
CA GLN A 224 5.27 6.33 15.00
C GLN A 224 6.08 7.04 13.92
N THR A 225 6.61 6.31 12.93
CA THR A 225 7.18 6.95 11.73
C THR A 225 6.14 7.73 10.93
N ASN A 226 4.87 7.31 10.95
CA ASN A 226 3.84 7.94 10.12
C ASN A 226 3.53 9.38 10.53
N PRO A 227 3.28 9.73 11.81
CA PRO A 227 3.10 11.12 12.22
C PRO A 227 4.21 12.06 11.74
N VAL A 228 5.48 11.63 11.82
CA VAL A 228 6.63 12.41 11.33
C VAL A 228 6.57 12.56 9.81
N LEU A 229 6.40 11.46 9.08
CA LEU A 229 6.36 11.51 7.61
C LEU A 229 5.13 12.25 7.06
N GLU A 230 4.00 12.22 7.76
CA GLU A 230 2.78 12.94 7.39
C GLU A 230 2.90 14.44 7.68
N ALA A 231 3.48 14.82 8.82
CA ALA A 231 3.74 16.23 9.11
C ALA A 231 4.59 16.90 8.02
N PHE A 232 5.66 16.24 7.59
CA PHE A 232 6.61 16.80 6.62
C PHE A 232 6.32 16.45 5.15
N GLY A 233 5.49 15.45 4.89
CA GLY A 233 5.26 14.94 3.53
C GLY A 233 3.81 15.02 3.05
N ASN A 234 2.85 15.28 3.93
CA ASN A 234 1.45 15.44 3.54
C ASN A 234 1.03 16.91 3.51
N ALA A 235 0.07 17.20 2.64
CA ALA A 235 -0.56 18.50 2.50
C ALA A 235 -2.02 18.34 2.07
N LYS A 236 -2.82 19.40 2.22
CA LYS A 236 -4.20 19.43 1.70
C LYS A 236 -4.21 19.80 0.23
N THR A 237 -4.97 19.02 -0.55
CA THR A 237 -5.37 19.31 -1.93
C THR A 237 -6.87 19.60 -2.00
N THR A 238 -7.37 19.93 -3.20
CA THR A 238 -8.81 20.10 -3.46
C THR A 238 -9.62 18.84 -3.12
N ARG A 239 -9.07 17.66 -3.43
CA ARG A 239 -9.74 16.37 -3.30
C ARG A 239 -9.42 15.63 -2.00
N ASN A 240 -8.30 15.88 -1.36
CA ASN A 240 -7.88 15.16 -0.16
C ASN A 240 -7.28 16.11 0.89
N ASP A 241 -7.79 16.05 2.11
CA ASP A 241 -7.40 16.96 3.19
C ASP A 241 -6.07 16.58 3.86
N ASN A 242 -5.64 15.32 3.75
CA ASN A 242 -4.35 14.81 4.21
C ASN A 242 -3.74 13.96 3.08
N SER A 243 -3.24 14.63 2.04
CA SER A 243 -2.70 13.99 0.84
C SER A 243 -1.19 13.85 0.93
N SER A 244 -0.69 12.62 0.87
CA SER A 244 0.74 12.39 0.70
C SER A 244 1.23 12.97 -0.61
N ARG A 245 2.23 13.84 -0.52
CA ARG A 245 2.90 14.49 -1.67
C ARG A 245 4.30 13.92 -1.89
N PHE A 246 4.49 12.68 -1.47
CA PHE A 246 5.65 11.83 -1.68
C PHE A 246 5.18 10.37 -1.75
N GLY A 247 5.96 9.53 -2.41
CA GLY A 247 5.82 8.07 -2.35
C GLY A 247 6.72 7.49 -1.26
N LYS A 248 6.27 6.44 -0.59
CA LYS A 248 7.04 5.67 0.37
C LYS A 248 6.90 4.17 0.13
N PHE A 249 8.02 3.48 0.17
CA PHE A 249 8.09 2.03 0.17
C PHE A 249 8.70 1.57 1.48
N ILE A 250 7.86 0.96 2.31
CA ILE A 250 8.23 0.55 3.67
C ILE A 250 8.57 -0.93 3.62
N ARG A 251 9.83 -1.29 3.82
CA ARG A 251 10.28 -2.68 3.93
C ARG A 251 10.27 -3.10 5.39
N ILE A 252 9.45 -4.10 5.70
CA ILE A 252 9.39 -4.73 7.01
C ILE A 252 10.24 -5.99 6.95
N HIS A 253 11.32 -6.03 7.71
CA HIS A 253 12.28 -7.14 7.71
C HIS A 253 11.91 -8.19 8.76
N PHE A 254 12.01 -9.45 8.36
CA PHE A 254 11.78 -10.60 9.22
C PHE A 254 13.04 -11.45 9.31
N GLY A 255 13.29 -11.98 10.51
CA GLY A 255 14.36 -12.93 10.75
C GLY A 255 13.98 -14.36 10.32
N PRO A 256 14.91 -15.32 10.40
CA PRO A 256 14.69 -16.71 9.96
C PRO A 256 13.53 -17.44 10.65
N LEU A 257 13.13 -16.98 11.85
CA LEU A 257 12.00 -17.53 12.62
C LEU A 257 10.69 -16.78 12.39
N GLY A 258 10.62 -15.86 11.41
CA GLY A 258 9.44 -15.04 11.11
C GLY A 258 9.20 -13.87 12.08
N LYS A 259 10.12 -13.62 13.02
CA LYS A 259 10.01 -12.49 13.95
C LYS A 259 10.49 -11.20 13.29
N LEU A 260 9.94 -10.08 13.75
CA LEU A 260 10.30 -8.75 13.27
C LEU A 260 11.79 -8.46 13.59
N ALA A 261 12.57 -8.19 12.54
CA ALA A 261 14.00 -7.91 12.62
C ALA A 261 14.34 -6.43 12.41
N GLY A 262 13.42 -5.63 11.90
CA GLY A 262 13.63 -4.19 11.65
C GLY A 262 12.72 -3.69 10.54
N ALA A 263 12.84 -2.41 10.21
CA ALA A 263 12.19 -1.83 9.05
C ALA A 263 13.06 -0.75 8.42
N ASP A 264 12.83 -0.46 7.15
CA ASP A 264 13.36 0.72 6.50
C ASP A 264 12.35 1.29 5.50
N ILE A 265 12.52 2.57 5.20
CA ILE A 265 11.62 3.37 4.38
C ILE A 265 12.43 3.99 3.26
N GLU A 266 12.10 3.64 2.02
CA GLU A 266 12.57 4.36 0.85
C GLU A 266 11.51 5.37 0.45
N THR A 267 11.90 6.63 0.33
CA THR A 267 11.01 7.70 -0.15
C THR A 267 11.34 8.07 -1.58
N TYR A 268 10.30 8.36 -2.34
CA TYR A 268 10.39 8.81 -3.72
C TYR A 268 9.57 10.09 -3.86
N LEU A 269 10.00 11.00 -4.72
CA LEU A 269 9.11 11.99 -5.34
C LEU A 269 8.40 12.98 -4.39
N LEU A 270 9.16 13.70 -3.55
CA LEU A 270 8.62 14.82 -2.77
C LEU A 270 8.24 15.99 -3.70
N GLU A 271 7.01 16.49 -3.61
CA GLU A 271 6.54 17.66 -4.36
C GLU A 271 7.11 18.97 -3.77
N LYS A 272 8.39 19.24 -4.04
CA LYS A 272 9.10 20.41 -3.52
C LYS A 272 8.45 21.75 -3.88
N ALA A 273 7.77 21.85 -5.02
CA ALA A 273 7.13 23.10 -5.46
C ALA A 273 6.10 23.63 -4.46
N ARG A 274 5.44 22.72 -3.73
CA ARG A 274 4.44 23.05 -2.72
C ARG A 274 4.98 23.86 -1.55
N VAL A 275 6.30 23.82 -1.30
CA VAL A 275 6.96 24.59 -0.24
C VAL A 275 6.78 26.10 -0.46
N ILE A 276 6.79 26.55 -1.71
CA ILE A 276 6.81 27.98 -2.05
C ILE A 276 5.51 28.49 -2.70
N SER A 277 4.68 27.60 -3.26
CA SER A 277 3.39 27.99 -3.84
C SER A 277 2.31 26.94 -3.64
N GLN A 278 1.06 27.40 -3.52
CA GLN A 278 -0.12 26.53 -3.38
C GLN A 278 -1.27 27.01 -4.25
N GLY A 279 -2.15 26.11 -4.68
CA GLY A 279 -3.44 26.48 -5.28
C GLY A 279 -4.38 27.11 -4.24
N ALA A 280 -5.36 27.91 -4.68
CA ALA A 280 -6.27 28.66 -3.81
C ALA A 280 -7.06 27.80 -2.79
N MET A 281 -7.31 26.54 -3.12
CA MET A 281 -8.05 25.58 -2.26
C MET A 281 -7.13 24.54 -1.60
N GLU A 282 -5.82 24.69 -1.76
CA GLU A 282 -4.80 23.79 -1.23
C GLU A 282 -4.12 24.39 0.01
N ARG A 283 -3.35 23.56 0.72
CA ARG A 283 -2.49 23.97 1.84
C ARG A 283 -1.05 23.59 1.54
N SER A 284 -0.10 24.24 2.21
CA SER A 284 1.29 23.76 2.23
C SER A 284 1.42 22.50 3.12
N TYR A 285 2.64 22.02 3.33
CA TYR A 285 2.91 20.88 4.22
C TYR A 285 2.42 21.14 5.65
N HIS A 286 1.89 20.12 6.32
CA HIS A 286 1.22 20.25 7.62
C HIS A 286 2.12 20.82 8.72
N ILE A 287 3.42 20.47 8.70
CA ILE A 287 4.39 20.93 9.70
C ILE A 287 4.46 22.46 9.81
N PHE A 288 4.27 23.20 8.71
CA PHE A 288 4.31 24.66 8.74
C PHE A 288 3.22 25.26 9.62
N TYR A 289 2.08 24.59 9.74
CA TYR A 289 0.97 25.08 10.54
C TYR A 289 1.00 24.51 11.95
N GLN A 290 1.44 23.25 12.09
CA GLN A 290 1.67 22.61 13.39
C GLN A 290 2.68 23.40 14.22
N ILE A 291 3.80 23.86 13.65
CA ILE A 291 4.80 24.65 14.40
C ILE A 291 4.25 26.01 14.88
N MET A 292 3.24 26.56 14.19
CA MET A 292 2.59 27.84 14.53
C MET A 292 1.46 27.70 15.56
N SER A 293 1.02 26.47 15.87
CA SER A 293 -0.01 26.22 16.89
C SER A 293 0.38 26.74 18.29
N ASP A 294 1.68 26.79 18.58
CA ASP A 294 2.24 26.99 19.93
C ASP A 294 1.84 25.88 20.92
N ALA A 295 1.49 24.70 20.39
CA ALA A 295 1.13 23.55 21.21
C ALA A 295 2.31 23.02 22.06
N ILE A 296 3.55 23.29 21.62
CA ILE A 296 4.78 23.03 22.37
C ILE A 296 5.22 24.34 23.05
N PRO A 297 5.23 24.39 24.40
CA PRO A 297 5.48 25.64 25.12
C PRO A 297 6.80 26.33 24.74
N GLY A 298 6.69 27.60 24.34
CA GLY A 298 7.82 28.47 24.00
C GLY A 298 8.53 28.13 22.70
N LEU A 299 7.96 27.28 21.84
CA LEU A 299 8.58 26.91 20.57
C LEU A 299 8.67 28.11 19.61
N ILE A 300 7.60 28.89 19.49
CA ILE A 300 7.55 30.07 18.61
C ILE A 300 8.62 31.09 19.00
N ASP A 301 8.76 31.35 20.30
CA ASP A 301 9.76 32.28 20.84
C ASP A 301 11.19 31.78 20.60
N ARG A 302 11.45 30.48 20.82
CA ARG A 302 12.76 29.85 20.56
C ARG A 302 13.14 29.94 19.07
N MET A 303 12.17 29.78 18.18
CA MET A 303 12.36 29.86 16.73
C MET A 303 12.22 31.30 16.19
N ASN A 304 12.03 32.30 17.06
CA ASN A 304 11.88 33.71 16.70
C ASN A 304 10.86 33.93 15.57
N MET A 305 9.76 33.17 15.64
CA MET A 305 8.65 33.18 14.68
C MET A 305 7.50 34.07 15.18
N VAL A 306 6.57 34.39 14.28
CA VAL A 306 5.34 35.13 14.56
C VAL A 306 4.18 34.13 14.53
N LYS A 307 3.24 34.22 15.46
CA LYS A 307 2.09 33.31 15.53
C LYS A 307 1.08 33.49 14.39
N ASP A 308 1.06 34.67 13.77
CA ASP A 308 0.18 34.96 12.64
C ASP A 308 0.64 34.25 11.36
N ILE A 309 -0.17 33.29 10.89
CA ILE A 309 0.06 32.53 9.66
C ILE A 309 0.16 33.46 8.44
N TYR A 310 -0.61 34.55 8.42
CA TYR A 310 -0.63 35.50 7.31
C TYR A 310 0.64 36.36 7.24
N ALA A 311 1.52 36.30 8.24
CA ALA A 311 2.85 36.87 8.18
C ALA A 311 3.81 36.09 7.26
N TYR A 312 3.42 34.90 6.77
CA TYR A 312 4.26 34.04 5.94
C TYR A 312 3.61 33.74 4.58
N HIS A 313 4.13 34.36 3.52
CA HIS A 313 3.66 34.28 2.14
C HIS A 313 3.73 32.86 1.59
N TYR A 314 4.79 32.10 1.89
CA TYR A 314 4.90 30.69 1.47
C TYR A 314 3.87 29.76 2.11
N VAL A 315 3.12 30.21 3.12
CA VAL A 315 2.19 29.36 3.89
C VAL A 315 0.74 29.85 3.81
N SER A 316 0.52 31.11 3.41
CA SER A 316 -0.78 31.78 3.43
C SER A 316 -1.44 32.00 2.06
N GLN A 317 -0.84 31.53 0.96
CA GLN A 317 -1.41 31.69 -0.40
C GLN A 317 -2.73 30.90 -0.61
N GLY A 318 -2.88 29.77 0.09
CA GLY A 318 -4.04 28.88 -0.04
C GLY A 318 -4.93 28.87 1.20
N LYS A 319 -5.52 27.71 1.48
CA LYS A 319 -6.24 27.44 2.73
C LYS A 319 -5.26 27.27 3.89
N THR A 320 -5.53 27.97 4.99
CA THR A 320 -4.72 27.93 6.20
C THR A 320 -5.21 26.92 7.23
N THR A 321 -6.49 26.55 7.16
CA THR A 321 -7.16 25.58 8.05
C THR A 321 -7.71 24.38 7.28
N VAL A 322 -7.88 23.26 7.97
CA VAL A 322 -8.41 22.01 7.40
C VAL A 322 -9.50 21.44 8.29
N ASN A 323 -10.67 21.15 7.72
CA ASN A 323 -11.78 20.57 8.48
C ASN A 323 -11.40 19.18 9.02
N GLY A 324 -11.52 18.97 10.33
CA GLY A 324 -11.24 17.69 10.98
C GLY A 324 -9.76 17.40 11.29
N ILE A 325 -8.88 18.38 11.10
CA ILE A 325 -7.49 18.35 11.58
C ILE A 325 -7.33 19.47 12.61
N ASP A 326 -6.85 19.11 13.79
CA ASP A 326 -6.47 20.06 14.84
C ASP A 326 -4.93 20.13 14.85
N ASP A 327 -4.38 21.22 14.34
CA ASP A 327 -2.92 21.37 14.23
C ASP A 327 -2.22 21.39 15.60
N ASP A 328 -2.92 21.75 16.68
CA ASP A 328 -2.38 21.75 18.03
C ASP A 328 -2.18 20.33 18.56
N GLU A 329 -3.19 19.46 18.36
CA GLU A 329 -3.10 18.04 18.71
C GLU A 329 -2.07 17.32 17.83
N GLU A 330 -2.05 17.61 16.53
CA GLU A 330 -1.11 16.99 15.59
C GLU A 330 0.34 17.39 15.90
N MET A 331 0.59 18.65 16.27
CA MET A 331 1.93 19.08 16.67
C MET A 331 2.46 18.32 17.89
N LYS A 332 1.61 18.08 18.90
CA LYS A 332 1.97 17.26 20.08
C LYS A 332 2.29 15.84 19.68
N MET A 333 1.45 15.22 18.82
CA MET A 333 1.69 13.87 18.33
C MET A 333 3.00 13.77 17.55
N THR A 334 3.34 14.77 16.72
CA THR A 334 4.58 14.79 15.96
C THR A 334 5.81 14.96 16.88
N ASP A 335 5.76 15.82 17.89
CA ASP A 335 6.86 15.97 18.86
C ASP A 335 7.05 14.71 19.73
N GLU A 336 5.96 14.10 20.22
CA GLU A 336 6.01 12.82 20.93
C GLU A 336 6.56 11.69 20.04
N ALA A 337 6.22 11.68 18.75
CA ALA A 337 6.74 10.70 17.81
C ALA A 337 8.25 10.83 17.62
N PHE A 338 8.81 12.06 17.61
CA PHE A 338 10.26 12.26 17.60
C PHE A 338 10.94 11.65 18.83
N ASP A 339 10.34 11.80 20.00
CA ASP A 339 10.87 11.22 21.24
C ASP A 339 10.86 9.69 21.21
N ILE A 340 9.77 9.07 20.73
CA ILE A 340 9.66 7.61 20.57
C ILE A 340 10.68 7.09 19.55
N LEU A 341 10.91 7.85 18.48
CA LEU A 341 11.92 7.57 17.44
C LEU A 341 13.34 7.92 17.87
N LYS A 342 13.56 8.37 19.12
CA LYS A 342 14.88 8.65 19.71
C LYS A 342 15.63 9.80 19.03
N PHE A 343 14.91 10.81 18.56
CA PHE A 343 15.52 12.08 18.20
C PHE A 343 15.93 12.82 19.47
N SER A 344 17.10 13.44 19.46
CA SER A 344 17.55 14.30 20.55
C SER A 344 16.86 15.67 20.48
N GLN A 345 16.76 16.37 21.61
CA GLN A 345 16.16 17.72 21.64
C GLN A 345 16.88 18.69 20.68
N THR A 346 18.20 18.61 20.58
CA THR A 346 19.00 19.42 19.65
C THR A 346 18.61 19.14 18.19
N GLU A 347 18.43 17.87 17.82
CA GLU A 347 17.96 17.52 16.47
C GLU A 347 16.54 18.06 16.21
N LYS A 348 15.64 17.97 17.20
CA LYS A 348 14.29 18.55 17.10
C LYS A 348 14.34 20.07 16.87
N ASP A 349 15.13 20.78 17.67
CA ASP A 349 15.29 22.23 17.56
C ASP A 349 15.93 22.64 16.22
N ASP A 350 16.90 21.88 15.73
CA ASP A 350 17.53 22.10 14.41
C ASP A 350 16.52 21.88 13.27
N ILE A 351 15.68 20.84 13.34
CA ILE A 351 14.61 20.57 12.37
C ILE A 351 13.64 21.76 12.33
N TYR A 352 13.15 22.19 13.51
CA TYR A 352 12.21 23.31 13.62
C TYR A 352 12.83 24.64 13.16
N SER A 353 14.13 24.84 13.40
CA SER A 353 14.86 26.03 12.93
C SER A 353 14.92 26.10 11.40
N ILE A 354 15.17 24.97 10.72
CA ILE A 354 15.17 24.92 9.25
C ILE A 354 13.76 25.17 8.70
N VAL A 355 12.72 24.59 9.31
CA VAL A 355 11.32 24.84 8.93
C VAL A 355 10.97 26.33 9.06
N GLY A 356 11.31 26.95 10.19
CA GLY A 356 11.12 28.39 10.41
C GLY A 356 11.87 29.25 9.39
N ALA A 357 13.13 28.90 9.08
CA ALA A 357 13.93 29.61 8.08
C ALA A 357 13.31 29.52 6.67
N VAL A 358 12.73 28.37 6.30
CA VAL A 358 11.99 28.20 5.03
C VAL A 358 10.79 29.13 4.96
N MET A 359 10.01 29.24 6.04
CA MET A 359 8.85 30.13 6.09
C MET A 359 9.27 31.61 5.99
N VAL A 360 10.27 32.03 6.76
CA VAL A 360 10.79 33.41 6.76
C VAL A 360 11.43 33.79 5.43
N SER A 361 12.02 32.83 4.70
CA SER A 361 12.60 33.08 3.38
C SER A 361 11.58 33.63 2.37
N GLY A 362 10.29 33.32 2.52
CA GLY A 362 9.22 33.87 1.67
C GLY A 362 8.96 35.36 1.87
N GLU A 363 9.40 35.92 3.00
CA GLU A 363 9.20 37.34 3.35
C GLU A 363 10.37 38.24 2.95
N MET A 364 11.44 37.69 2.39
CA MET A 364 12.57 38.51 1.93
C MET A 364 12.14 39.45 0.80
N LYS A 365 12.26 40.76 1.01
CA LYS A 365 11.85 41.78 0.04
C LYS A 365 13.04 42.32 -0.75
N PHE A 366 12.83 42.44 -2.06
CA PHE A 366 13.80 42.97 -3.00
C PHE A 366 13.15 43.98 -3.94
N LYS A 367 13.86 45.06 -4.24
CA LYS A 367 13.42 46.10 -5.18
C LYS A 367 14.40 46.24 -6.33
N GLN A 368 13.91 46.73 -7.46
CA GLN A 368 14.72 46.96 -8.66
C GLN A 368 15.47 48.29 -8.50
N LYS A 369 16.79 48.28 -8.72
CA LYS A 369 17.64 49.46 -8.55
C LYS A 369 17.57 50.38 -9.78
N GLY A 370 16.57 51.27 -9.82
CA GLY A 370 16.49 52.36 -10.81
C GLY A 370 16.60 51.91 -12.27
N ARG A 371 17.46 52.56 -13.07
CA ARG A 371 17.71 52.22 -14.49
C ARG A 371 18.65 51.01 -14.69
N GLU A 372 19.21 50.44 -13.63
CA GLU A 372 20.05 49.25 -13.70
C GLU A 372 19.16 48.00 -13.58
N GLU A 373 19.40 46.97 -14.40
CA GLU A 373 18.69 45.67 -14.31
C GLU A 373 19.07 44.84 -13.06
N GLN A 374 19.63 45.45 -12.00
CA GLN A 374 20.03 44.78 -10.76
C GLN A 374 19.02 44.97 -9.61
N ALA A 375 18.93 43.97 -8.74
CA ALA A 375 18.15 44.03 -7.51
C ALA A 375 18.93 44.67 -6.35
N GLU A 376 18.21 45.23 -5.39
CA GLU A 376 18.70 45.62 -4.07
C GLU A 376 17.74 45.10 -2.97
N ALA A 377 18.26 44.90 -1.77
CA ALA A 377 17.44 44.48 -0.62
C ALA A 377 16.49 45.61 -0.20
N ASP A 378 15.25 45.25 0.14
CA ASP A 378 14.21 46.16 0.62
C ASP A 378 13.86 45.84 2.07
N GLY A 379 14.84 46.05 2.96
CA GLY A 379 14.83 45.57 4.34
C GLY A 379 15.81 44.40 4.54
N THR A 380 16.25 44.20 5.78
CA THR A 380 17.22 43.15 6.15
C THR A 380 16.80 42.30 7.35
N ALA A 381 15.66 42.60 7.97
CA ALA A 381 15.23 41.97 9.21
C ALA A 381 15.02 40.46 9.03
N GLU A 382 14.47 40.05 7.90
CA GLU A 382 14.19 38.65 7.57
C GLU A 382 15.49 37.84 7.44
N GLY A 383 16.52 38.40 6.79
CA GLY A 383 17.82 37.75 6.70
C GLY A 383 18.55 37.63 8.04
N ASP A 384 18.34 38.55 8.98
CA ASP A 384 18.88 38.42 10.34
C ASP A 384 18.20 37.28 11.13
N ILE A 385 16.89 37.09 10.94
CA ILE A 385 16.14 35.97 11.53
C ILE A 385 16.63 34.64 10.93
N ILE A 386 16.73 34.56 9.59
CA ILE A 386 17.27 33.38 8.90
C ILE A 386 18.71 33.11 9.36
N GLY A 387 19.52 34.15 9.50
CA GLY A 387 20.89 34.07 10.01
C GLY A 387 20.97 33.43 11.40
N LYS A 388 20.08 33.84 12.32
CA LYS A 388 20.00 33.24 13.66
C LYS A 388 19.56 31.78 13.64
N LEU A 389 18.53 31.43 12.87
CA LEU A 389 17.98 30.07 12.81
C LEU A 389 18.95 29.06 12.17
N LEU A 390 19.60 29.47 11.10
CA LEU A 390 20.54 28.63 10.35
C LEU A 390 21.98 28.71 10.88
N GLY A 391 22.25 29.66 11.78
CA GLY A 391 23.60 29.91 12.29
C GLY A 391 24.55 30.45 11.22
N ILE A 392 24.06 31.31 10.32
CA ILE A 392 24.80 31.95 9.22
C ILE A 392 24.75 33.48 9.34
N ASP A 393 25.62 34.19 8.61
CA ASP A 393 25.61 35.65 8.60
C ASP A 393 24.52 36.24 7.67
N GLY A 394 23.54 36.94 8.25
CA GLY A 394 22.39 37.53 7.52
C GLY A 394 22.79 38.58 6.46
N PRO A 395 23.67 39.55 6.77
CA PRO A 395 24.18 40.50 5.78
C PRO A 395 24.91 39.83 4.60
N GLU A 396 25.78 38.83 4.87
CA GLU A 396 26.46 38.10 3.80
C GLU A 396 25.47 37.25 2.97
N LEU A 397 24.37 36.76 3.56
CA LEU A 397 23.30 36.08 2.82
C LEU A 397 22.68 36.99 1.76
N TYR A 398 22.29 38.22 2.12
CA TYR A 398 21.75 39.19 1.14
C TYR A 398 22.75 39.52 0.04
N LYS A 399 24.02 39.71 0.40
CA LYS A 399 25.09 39.97 -0.57
C LYS A 399 25.26 38.81 -1.56
N ASN A 400 25.25 37.57 -1.08
CA ASN A 400 25.40 36.37 -1.90
C ASN A 400 24.17 36.07 -2.78
N LEU A 401 22.98 36.49 -2.35
CA LEU A 401 21.76 36.41 -3.16
C LEU A 401 21.75 37.45 -4.29
N LEU A 402 22.09 38.70 -3.98
CA LEU A 402 22.08 39.82 -4.93
C LEU A 402 23.25 39.76 -5.91
N LYS A 403 24.44 39.37 -5.42
CA LYS A 403 25.71 39.38 -6.16
C LYS A 403 26.49 38.08 -5.91
N PRO A 404 25.96 36.92 -6.34
CA PRO A 404 26.66 35.65 -6.21
C PRO A 404 27.98 35.66 -6.99
N ARG A 405 28.95 34.90 -6.48
CA ARG A 405 30.18 34.58 -7.22
C ARG A 405 29.85 33.40 -8.12
N ILE A 406 30.03 33.53 -9.43
CA ILE A 406 29.70 32.48 -10.40
C ILE A 406 30.98 32.04 -11.08
N LYS A 407 31.15 30.73 -11.22
CA LYS A 407 32.28 30.18 -11.97
C LYS A 407 31.96 30.23 -13.47
N VAL A 408 32.70 31.03 -14.22
CA VAL A 408 32.61 31.13 -15.68
C VAL A 408 33.91 30.57 -16.25
N GLY A 409 33.84 29.36 -16.81
CA GLY A 409 35.03 28.61 -17.20
C GLY A 409 35.90 28.27 -15.99
N ASN A 410 37.11 28.84 -15.92
CA ASN A 410 38.06 28.65 -14.82
C ASN A 410 38.12 29.81 -13.82
N GLU A 411 37.41 30.91 -14.08
CA GLU A 411 37.44 32.11 -13.24
C GLU A 411 36.14 32.30 -12.46
N PHE A 412 36.21 32.97 -11.30
CA PHE A 412 35.04 33.34 -10.52
C PHE A 412 34.73 34.82 -10.75
N VAL A 413 33.56 35.10 -11.30
CA VAL A 413 33.07 36.44 -11.59
C VAL A 413 31.92 36.76 -10.64
N THR A 414 31.91 37.96 -10.06
CA THR A 414 30.76 38.42 -9.27
C THR A 414 29.75 39.07 -10.20
N GLN A 415 28.54 38.53 -10.27
CA GLN A 415 27.51 39.02 -11.19
C GLN A 415 26.28 39.47 -10.39
N GLY A 416 25.81 40.69 -10.66
CA GLY A 416 24.55 41.18 -10.10
C GLY A 416 23.36 40.45 -10.72
N ARG A 417 22.35 40.12 -9.90
CA ARG A 417 21.10 39.48 -10.31
C ARG A 417 19.98 40.51 -10.38
N ASN A 418 19.01 40.28 -11.27
CA ASN A 418 17.78 41.08 -11.31
C ASN A 418 16.79 40.64 -10.22
N LYS A 419 15.73 41.42 -9.99
CA LYS A 419 14.76 41.14 -8.92
C LYS A 419 14.18 39.72 -9.01
N ASP A 420 13.72 39.31 -10.18
CA ASP A 420 13.07 38.02 -10.36
C ASP A 420 14.05 36.86 -10.13
N GLN A 421 15.27 36.95 -10.65
CA GLN A 421 16.33 35.96 -10.44
C GLN A 421 16.65 35.77 -8.96
N VAL A 422 16.63 36.84 -8.16
CA VAL A 422 16.85 36.75 -6.72
C VAL A 422 15.68 36.02 -6.04
N TYR A 423 14.43 36.36 -6.35
CA TYR A 423 13.27 35.63 -5.83
C TYR A 423 13.28 34.15 -6.21
N TYR A 424 13.63 33.82 -7.46
CA TYR A 424 13.81 32.43 -7.88
C TYR A 424 14.90 31.72 -7.09
N SER A 425 16.04 32.39 -6.85
CA SER A 425 17.13 31.84 -6.04
C SER A 425 16.70 31.59 -4.60
N VAL A 426 15.94 32.50 -3.98
CA VAL A 426 15.41 32.33 -2.62
C VAL A 426 14.43 31.16 -2.56
N GLY A 427 13.51 31.07 -3.51
CA GLY A 427 12.57 29.94 -3.62
C GLY A 427 13.28 28.61 -3.87
N ALA A 428 14.33 28.58 -4.70
CA ALA A 428 15.15 27.40 -4.94
C ALA A 428 15.86 26.93 -3.66
N LEU A 429 16.45 27.85 -2.89
CA LEU A 429 17.07 27.54 -1.61
C LEU A 429 16.06 27.02 -0.58
N ALA A 430 14.88 27.62 -0.48
CA ALA A 430 13.81 27.16 0.41
C ALA A 430 13.36 25.73 0.08
N LYS A 431 13.09 25.44 -1.20
CA LYS A 431 12.79 24.08 -1.68
C LYS A 431 13.94 23.11 -1.39
N GLY A 432 15.18 23.52 -1.65
CA GLY A 432 16.38 22.71 -1.44
C GLY A 432 16.63 22.36 0.03
N MET A 433 16.45 23.32 0.94
CA MET A 433 16.54 23.08 2.39
C MET A 433 15.48 22.07 2.84
N TYR A 434 14.23 22.24 2.40
CA TYR A 434 13.12 21.37 2.79
C TYR A 434 13.27 19.94 2.25
N ASP A 435 13.62 19.77 0.96
CA ASP A 435 13.84 18.45 0.35
C ASP A 435 14.99 17.69 1.02
N ARG A 436 16.10 18.38 1.30
CA ARG A 436 17.25 17.79 1.99
C ARG A 436 16.93 17.44 3.45
N LEU A 437 16.18 18.29 4.15
CA LEU A 437 15.67 18.00 5.49
C LEU A 437 14.78 16.75 5.49
N PHE A 438 13.84 16.66 4.55
CA PHE A 438 12.93 15.51 4.44
C PHE A 438 13.71 14.21 4.19
N LYS A 439 14.67 14.21 3.25
CA LYS A 439 15.54 13.06 2.98
C LYS A 439 16.36 12.66 4.20
N TRP A 440 16.89 13.63 4.94
CA TRP A 440 17.62 13.37 6.18
C TRP A 440 16.71 12.78 7.26
N LEU A 441 15.49 13.28 7.44
CA LEU A 441 14.50 12.74 8.38
C LEU A 441 14.23 11.27 8.10
N VAL A 442 13.99 10.90 6.84
CA VAL A 442 13.79 9.50 6.42
C VAL A 442 15.01 8.65 6.75
N LYS A 443 16.22 9.15 6.42
CA LYS A 443 17.47 8.44 6.72
C LYS A 443 17.64 8.24 8.24
N LYS A 444 17.32 9.25 9.04
CA LYS A 444 17.41 9.20 10.50
C LYS A 444 16.41 8.21 11.09
N VAL A 445 15.17 8.21 10.59
CA VAL A 445 14.15 7.21 10.92
C VAL A 445 14.64 5.80 10.59
N ASN A 446 15.26 5.58 9.44
CA ASN A 446 15.81 4.26 9.09
C ASN A 446 16.91 3.79 10.05
N VAL A 447 17.75 4.71 10.55
CA VAL A 447 18.76 4.39 11.57
C VAL A 447 18.10 3.96 12.88
N THR A 448 16.94 4.52 13.23
CA THR A 448 16.26 4.20 14.50
C THR A 448 15.47 2.90 14.42
N LEU A 449 14.96 2.56 13.23
CA LEU A 449 14.28 1.31 12.92
C LEU A 449 15.22 0.13 12.64
N ASP A 450 16.49 0.38 12.38
CA ASP A 450 17.48 -0.67 12.17
C ASP A 450 17.82 -1.38 13.49
N THR A 451 17.93 -2.70 13.44
CA THR A 451 18.29 -3.51 14.61
C THR A 451 19.43 -4.46 14.30
N LYS A 452 20.10 -4.93 15.35
CA LYS A 452 21.18 -5.93 15.23
C LYS A 452 20.68 -7.34 14.89
N GLN A 453 19.37 -7.55 14.73
CA GLN A 453 18.82 -8.86 14.39
C GLN A 453 19.14 -9.23 12.94
N LYS A 454 19.30 -10.54 12.69
CA LYS A 454 19.55 -11.04 11.33
C LYS A 454 18.29 -10.86 10.47
N ARG A 455 18.44 -10.21 9.32
CA ARG A 455 17.40 -10.09 8.28
C ARG A 455 17.47 -11.31 7.36
N ALA A 456 16.33 -11.93 7.06
CA ALA A 456 16.23 -13.07 6.15
C ALA A 456 15.36 -12.76 4.94
N SER A 457 14.18 -12.20 5.19
CA SER A 457 13.19 -11.86 4.16
C SER A 457 12.51 -10.55 4.52
N PHE A 458 11.86 -9.90 3.56
CA PHE A 458 11.06 -8.70 3.84
C PHE A 458 9.72 -8.72 3.11
N ILE A 459 8.78 -7.96 3.68
CA ILE A 459 7.52 -7.60 3.02
C ILE A 459 7.56 -6.09 2.79
N GLY A 460 7.49 -5.67 1.53
CA GLY A 460 7.49 -4.27 1.13
C GLY A 460 6.06 -3.74 0.98
N VAL A 461 5.70 -2.65 1.66
CA VAL A 461 4.40 -2.00 1.51
C VAL A 461 4.59 -0.70 0.73
N LEU A 462 3.99 -0.62 -0.46
CA LEU A 462 4.06 0.56 -1.31
C LEU A 462 2.84 1.47 -1.06
N ASP A 463 3.11 2.69 -0.60
CA ASP A 463 2.14 3.77 -0.48
C ASP A 463 2.63 4.95 -1.32
N ILE A 464 1.95 5.18 -2.44
CA ILE A 464 2.28 6.26 -3.36
C ILE A 464 1.06 7.13 -3.59
N PHE A 465 1.26 8.37 -4.01
CA PHE A 465 0.18 9.25 -4.44
C PHE A 465 -0.69 8.58 -5.51
N GLY A 466 -1.98 8.93 -5.53
CA GLY A 466 -2.89 8.42 -6.56
C GLY A 466 -2.70 9.15 -7.89
N PHE A 467 -3.37 8.67 -8.93
CA PHE A 467 -3.53 9.42 -10.18
C PHE A 467 -4.23 10.76 -9.89
N GLU A 468 -3.77 11.85 -10.50
CA GLU A 468 -4.27 13.20 -10.26
C GLU A 468 -4.65 13.93 -11.55
N ILE A 469 -5.86 14.47 -11.56
CA ILE A 469 -6.36 15.33 -12.63
C ILE A 469 -6.93 16.59 -11.99
N PHE A 470 -6.26 17.71 -12.20
CA PHE A 470 -6.67 19.04 -11.75
C PHE A 470 -7.00 19.95 -12.95
N ASP A 471 -7.54 21.14 -12.65
CA ASP A 471 -7.74 22.18 -13.66
C ASP A 471 -6.41 22.74 -14.19
N PHE A 472 -5.35 22.68 -13.38
CA PHE A 472 -3.98 23.05 -13.74
C PHE A 472 -3.05 21.88 -13.41
N ASN A 473 -2.49 21.22 -14.42
CA ASN A 473 -1.54 20.11 -14.25
C ASN A 473 -0.15 20.54 -14.72
N GLY A 474 0.82 20.55 -13.80
CA GLY A 474 2.21 20.92 -14.07
C GLY A 474 3.11 19.70 -14.30
N PHE A 475 4.42 19.95 -14.25
CA PHE A 475 5.46 18.92 -14.34
C PHE A 475 5.34 17.87 -13.23
N GLU A 476 4.98 18.31 -12.02
CA GLU A 476 4.81 17.43 -10.86
C GLU A 476 3.66 16.43 -11.06
N GLN A 477 2.52 16.87 -11.61
CA GLN A 477 1.41 16.00 -11.96
C GLN A 477 1.78 15.01 -13.08
N LEU A 478 2.59 15.45 -14.07
CA LEU A 478 3.08 14.55 -15.13
C LEU A 478 3.90 13.40 -14.54
N CYS A 479 4.84 13.70 -13.65
CA CYS A 479 5.61 12.72 -12.91
C CYS A 479 4.70 11.79 -12.09
N ILE A 480 3.74 12.34 -11.36
CA ILE A 480 2.79 11.56 -10.55
C ILE A 480 2.00 10.56 -11.41
N ASN A 481 1.41 11.05 -12.51
CA ASN A 481 0.59 10.23 -13.40
C ASN A 481 1.43 9.19 -14.14
N PHE A 482 2.66 9.55 -14.53
CA PHE A 482 3.60 8.61 -15.14
C PHE A 482 4.01 7.48 -14.20
N THR A 483 4.20 7.74 -12.90
CA THR A 483 4.41 6.65 -11.93
C THR A 483 3.21 5.71 -11.85
N ASN A 484 1.98 6.26 -11.82
CA ASN A 484 0.77 5.44 -11.78
C ASN A 484 0.61 4.59 -13.05
N GLU A 485 0.99 5.12 -14.22
CA GLU A 485 1.05 4.38 -15.49
C GLU A 485 1.96 3.15 -15.39
N LYS A 486 3.19 3.32 -14.86
CA LYS A 486 4.15 2.23 -14.65
C LYS A 486 3.65 1.18 -13.66
N LEU A 487 3.03 1.60 -12.57
CA LEU A 487 2.47 0.69 -11.56
C LEU A 487 1.26 -0.09 -12.11
N GLN A 488 0.43 0.54 -12.94
CA GLN A 488 -0.67 -0.15 -13.62
C GLN A 488 -0.13 -1.14 -14.65
N GLN A 489 0.91 -0.79 -15.41
CA GLN A 489 1.56 -1.74 -16.32
C GLN A 489 2.18 -2.92 -15.57
N PHE A 490 2.81 -2.68 -14.41
CA PHE A 490 3.31 -3.73 -13.54
C PHE A 490 2.19 -4.70 -13.11
N PHE A 491 1.03 -4.16 -12.72
CA PHE A 491 -0.15 -4.97 -12.41
C PHE A 491 -0.61 -5.79 -13.62
N ASN A 492 -0.78 -5.15 -14.79
CA ASN A 492 -1.21 -5.83 -16.01
C ASN A 492 -0.26 -6.98 -16.37
N HIS A 493 1.06 -6.72 -16.36
CA HIS A 493 2.06 -7.72 -16.64
C HIS A 493 2.04 -8.87 -15.62
N HIS A 494 1.97 -8.56 -14.32
CA HIS A 494 1.98 -9.59 -13.29
C HIS A 494 0.70 -10.43 -13.28
N MET A 495 -0.47 -9.81 -13.47
CA MET A 495 -1.75 -10.52 -13.43
C MET A 495 -2.07 -11.28 -14.70
N PHE A 496 -1.61 -10.79 -15.86
CA PHE A 496 -2.06 -11.33 -17.14
C PHE A 496 -0.97 -12.14 -17.85
N VAL A 497 0.29 -11.70 -17.79
CA VAL A 497 1.40 -12.34 -18.52
C VAL A 497 2.02 -13.43 -17.67
N LEU A 498 2.50 -13.09 -16.47
CA LEU A 498 3.21 -14.04 -15.60
C LEU A 498 2.34 -15.22 -15.16
N GLU A 499 1.02 -15.00 -14.99
CA GLU A 499 0.11 -16.08 -14.62
C GLU A 499 -0.08 -17.10 -15.75
N GLN A 500 -0.16 -16.64 -17.01
CA GLN A 500 -0.24 -17.53 -18.17
C GLN A 500 1.12 -18.21 -18.46
N GLU A 501 2.24 -17.52 -18.22
CA GLU A 501 3.58 -18.12 -18.28
C GLU A 501 3.74 -19.24 -17.26
N GLU A 502 3.19 -19.10 -16.06
CA GLU A 502 3.20 -20.17 -15.05
C GLU A 502 2.37 -21.38 -15.53
N TYR A 503 1.22 -21.17 -16.18
CA TYR A 503 0.43 -22.27 -16.75
C TYR A 503 1.19 -23.01 -17.86
N LYS A 504 1.92 -22.27 -18.71
CA LYS A 504 2.81 -22.86 -19.74
C LYS A 504 3.96 -23.64 -19.08
N ARG A 505 4.59 -23.07 -18.04
CA ARG A 505 5.70 -23.71 -17.30
C ARG A 505 5.28 -24.99 -16.60
N GLU A 506 4.06 -25.04 -16.08
CA GLU A 506 3.48 -26.19 -15.40
C GLU A 506 2.78 -27.16 -16.37
N GLU A 507 2.89 -26.93 -17.68
CA GLU A 507 2.33 -27.75 -18.77
C GLU A 507 0.82 -28.01 -18.60
N ILE A 508 0.09 -26.99 -18.17
CA ILE A 508 -1.37 -27.05 -18.05
C ILE A 508 -1.98 -26.90 -19.43
N ASP A 509 -2.96 -27.75 -19.75
CA ASP A 509 -3.81 -27.59 -20.94
C ASP A 509 -4.60 -26.28 -20.86
N TRP A 510 -4.03 -25.25 -21.49
CA TRP A 510 -4.51 -23.88 -21.47
C TRP A 510 -4.36 -23.27 -22.85
N VAL A 511 -5.48 -22.82 -23.41
CA VAL A 511 -5.47 -21.97 -24.61
C VAL A 511 -5.22 -20.55 -24.15
N PHE A 512 -4.12 -19.94 -24.59
CA PHE A 512 -3.88 -18.53 -24.33
C PHE A 512 -5.09 -17.73 -24.82
N MET A 513 -5.60 -16.88 -23.94
CA MET A 513 -6.75 -16.06 -24.27
C MET A 513 -6.30 -14.64 -24.48
N ASP A 514 -6.64 -14.14 -25.67
CA ASP A 514 -6.60 -12.73 -25.98
C ASP A 514 -7.75 -12.00 -25.26
N PHE A 515 -7.42 -10.90 -24.59
CA PHE A 515 -8.38 -10.05 -23.89
C PHE A 515 -8.55 -8.65 -24.54
N GLY A 516 -7.90 -8.38 -25.67
CA GLY A 516 -8.32 -7.40 -26.68
C GLY A 516 -8.05 -5.91 -26.44
N MET A 517 -7.33 -5.32 -27.39
CA MET A 517 -7.66 -4.23 -28.32
C MET A 517 -6.56 -4.24 -29.38
N ASP A 518 -6.93 -4.78 -30.52
CA ASP A 518 -6.10 -4.95 -31.70
C ASP A 518 -5.51 -3.61 -32.18
N LEU A 519 -4.18 -3.49 -32.17
CA LEU A 519 -3.42 -2.42 -32.83
C LEU A 519 -2.90 -2.84 -34.23
N GLN A 520 -3.39 -3.94 -34.82
CA GLN A 520 -3.00 -4.41 -36.16
C GLN A 520 -3.14 -3.30 -37.21
N ALA A 521 -4.15 -2.43 -37.11
CA ALA A 521 -4.29 -1.26 -38.00
C ALA A 521 -3.15 -0.23 -37.89
N CYS A 522 -2.43 -0.18 -36.76
CA CYS A 522 -1.29 0.69 -36.52
C CYS A 522 0.04 0.04 -36.95
N ILE A 523 0.15 -1.29 -36.84
CA ILE A 523 1.29 -2.07 -37.33
C ILE A 523 1.29 -2.12 -38.87
N ASP A 524 0.14 -2.36 -39.50
CA ASP A 524 -0.04 -2.34 -40.95
C ASP A 524 0.26 -0.97 -41.58
N LEU A 525 0.17 0.12 -40.79
CA LEU A 525 0.52 1.48 -41.19
C LEU A 525 2.03 1.75 -41.11
N MET A 526 2.73 1.08 -40.19
CA MET A 526 4.19 1.20 -40.00
C MET A 526 4.99 0.33 -40.98
N GLU A 527 4.45 -0.81 -41.43
CA GLU A 527 5.11 -1.69 -42.42
C GLU A 527 5.13 -1.12 -43.85
N LYS A 528 4.38 -0.05 -44.13
CA LYS A 528 4.21 0.47 -45.50
C LYS A 528 5.20 1.55 -45.94
N PHE A 529 6.14 1.95 -45.10
CA PHE A 529 7.20 2.89 -45.49
C PHE A 529 8.51 2.51 -44.82
N ASN A 530 9.49 2.03 -45.58
CA ASN A 530 10.90 2.32 -45.33
C ASN A 530 11.77 2.10 -46.58
N GLY A 531 12.54 3.14 -46.91
CA GLY A 531 13.52 3.17 -48.00
C GLY A 531 14.90 2.64 -47.59
N PHE A 532 15.69 2.29 -48.61
CA PHE A 532 16.80 1.33 -48.64
C PHE A 532 18.12 1.74 -47.98
N GLU A 533 18.25 2.96 -47.42
CA GLU A 533 19.57 3.47 -46.97
C GLU A 533 19.80 3.38 -45.44
N GLN A 534 18.79 2.99 -44.66
CA GLN A 534 18.93 2.70 -43.23
C GLN A 534 19.25 1.21 -42.94
N LEU A 535 19.27 0.35 -43.97
CA LEU A 535 19.47 -1.10 -43.85
C LEU A 535 20.91 -1.46 -43.39
N CYS A 536 21.90 -0.65 -43.75
CA CYS A 536 23.32 -0.99 -43.56
C CYS A 536 23.93 -0.50 -42.24
N ILE A 537 23.22 0.30 -41.43
CA ILE A 537 23.67 0.71 -40.08
C ILE A 537 22.92 -0.09 -38.99
N ASN A 538 21.70 -0.54 -39.28
CA ASN A 538 20.90 -1.34 -38.36
C ASN A 538 21.29 -2.83 -38.32
N PHE A 539 21.94 -3.36 -39.38
CA PHE A 539 22.20 -4.80 -39.53
C PHE A 539 23.07 -5.43 -38.42
N THR A 540 23.88 -4.65 -37.70
CA THR A 540 24.80 -5.19 -36.68
C THR A 540 24.29 -4.99 -35.24
N ASN A 541 23.38 -4.04 -34.99
CA ASN A 541 22.76 -3.83 -33.67
C ASN A 541 21.37 -4.46 -33.55
N GLU A 542 20.65 -4.66 -34.66
CA GLU A 542 19.39 -5.41 -34.65
C GLU A 542 19.63 -6.91 -34.46
N LYS A 543 20.72 -7.51 -34.98
CA LYS A 543 20.98 -8.95 -34.86
C LYS A 543 21.24 -9.49 -33.43
N LEU A 544 21.39 -8.67 -32.40
CA LEU A 544 21.56 -9.14 -31.01
C LEU A 544 20.35 -8.87 -30.12
N GLN A 545 19.64 -7.76 -30.34
CA GLN A 545 18.40 -7.45 -29.63
C GLN A 545 17.16 -8.09 -30.30
N GLN A 546 17.16 -8.21 -31.63
CA GLN A 546 16.15 -8.93 -32.42
C GLN A 546 16.36 -10.45 -32.34
N PHE A 547 17.58 -10.96 -32.11
CA PHE A 547 17.77 -12.40 -31.85
C PHE A 547 17.21 -12.85 -30.50
N PHE A 548 17.03 -11.93 -29.54
CA PHE A 548 16.41 -12.26 -28.25
C PHE A 548 14.88 -12.04 -28.27
N ASN A 549 14.40 -10.99 -28.93
CA ASN A 549 12.95 -10.69 -28.99
C ASN A 549 12.21 -11.38 -30.15
N HIS A 550 12.89 -11.76 -31.24
CA HIS A 550 12.27 -12.37 -32.42
C HIS A 550 12.37 -13.91 -32.43
N HIS A 551 13.39 -14.49 -31.77
CA HIS A 551 13.61 -15.94 -31.77
C HIS A 551 12.76 -16.70 -30.72
N MET A 552 12.32 -16.02 -29.65
CA MET A 552 11.52 -16.65 -28.58
C MET A 552 10.00 -16.54 -28.80
N PHE A 553 9.55 -15.70 -29.73
CA PHE A 553 8.12 -15.51 -29.98
C PHE A 553 7.74 -15.63 -31.46
N VAL A 554 8.48 -15.06 -32.42
CA VAL A 554 8.03 -15.05 -33.83
C VAL A 554 8.38 -16.35 -34.57
N LEU A 555 9.58 -16.90 -34.38
CA LEU A 555 10.01 -18.13 -35.08
C LEU A 555 9.34 -19.42 -34.57
N GLU A 556 9.07 -19.51 -33.26
CA GLU A 556 8.29 -20.63 -32.68
C GLU A 556 6.82 -20.59 -33.16
N GLN A 557 6.27 -19.39 -33.39
CA GLN A 557 4.93 -19.18 -33.93
C GLN A 557 4.87 -19.40 -35.46
N GLU A 558 5.94 -19.12 -36.20
CA GLU A 558 6.10 -19.53 -37.61
C GLU A 558 6.22 -21.06 -37.74
N GLU A 559 6.78 -21.75 -36.74
CA GLU A 559 6.86 -23.21 -36.67
C GLU A 559 5.47 -23.84 -36.45
N TYR A 560 4.63 -23.25 -35.59
CA TYR A 560 3.22 -23.64 -35.43
C TYR A 560 2.37 -23.40 -36.70
N LYS A 561 2.71 -22.36 -37.48
CA LYS A 561 2.10 -22.08 -38.79
C LYS A 561 2.53 -23.10 -39.85
N LYS A 562 3.75 -23.63 -39.74
CA LYS A 562 4.30 -24.72 -40.58
C LYS A 562 3.68 -26.08 -40.26
N GLU A 563 3.27 -26.28 -39.00
CA GLU A 563 2.64 -27.51 -38.49
C GLU A 563 1.09 -27.51 -38.65
N GLU A 564 0.50 -26.53 -39.35
CA GLU A 564 -0.97 -26.38 -39.54
C GLU A 564 -1.79 -26.41 -38.24
N ILE A 565 -1.21 -25.93 -37.13
CA ILE A 565 -1.93 -25.79 -35.86
C ILE A 565 -2.82 -24.55 -35.95
N ASN A 566 -4.11 -24.71 -35.63
CA ASN A 566 -5.12 -23.64 -35.72
C ASN A 566 -4.82 -22.55 -34.67
N TRP A 567 -4.03 -21.54 -35.04
CA TRP A 567 -3.48 -20.50 -34.17
C TRP A 567 -3.99 -19.11 -34.55
N VAL A 568 -4.54 -18.37 -33.58
CA VAL A 568 -4.99 -16.98 -33.73
C VAL A 568 -3.94 -16.08 -33.07
N PHE A 569 -3.48 -15.04 -33.78
CA PHE A 569 -2.53 -14.05 -33.25
C PHE A 569 -3.10 -13.36 -32.00
N MET A 570 -2.26 -13.09 -31.01
CA MET A 570 -2.69 -12.53 -29.72
C MET A 570 -1.88 -11.27 -29.40
N ASP A 571 -2.58 -10.16 -29.22
CA ASP A 571 -2.03 -8.88 -28.75
C ASP A 571 -2.85 -8.37 -27.56
N PHE A 572 -2.18 -8.03 -26.46
CA PHE A 572 -2.83 -7.61 -25.23
C PHE A 572 -3.18 -6.13 -25.31
N GLY A 573 -4.31 -5.75 -25.91
CA GLY A 573 -4.68 -4.34 -26.10
C GLY A 573 -5.17 -3.56 -24.87
N MET A 574 -4.47 -3.71 -23.76
CA MET A 574 -4.29 -2.64 -22.78
C MET A 574 -2.80 -2.38 -22.60
N ASP A 575 -2.10 -2.16 -23.72
CA ASP A 575 -0.67 -1.94 -23.67
C ASP A 575 -0.35 -0.49 -23.28
N LEU A 576 -0.24 -0.25 -21.97
CA LEU A 576 0.21 1.03 -21.42
C LEU A 576 1.68 1.30 -21.77
N GLN A 577 2.38 0.32 -22.34
CA GLN A 577 3.73 0.48 -22.85
C GLN A 577 3.80 1.60 -23.88
N ALA A 578 2.80 1.80 -24.74
CA ALA A 578 2.80 2.92 -25.69
C ALA A 578 2.87 4.30 -24.99
N CYS A 579 2.17 4.46 -23.87
CA CYS A 579 2.22 5.68 -23.06
C CYS A 579 3.56 5.80 -22.32
N ILE A 580 4.07 4.69 -21.80
CA ILE A 580 5.37 4.64 -21.11
C ILE A 580 6.51 4.99 -22.07
N GLU A 581 6.44 4.49 -23.29
CA GLU A 581 7.42 4.75 -24.34
C GLU A 581 7.39 6.19 -24.80
N LEU A 582 6.20 6.78 -24.99
CA LEU A 582 6.04 8.22 -25.25
C LEU A 582 6.76 9.09 -24.20
N MET A 583 6.83 8.61 -22.96
CA MET A 583 7.45 9.33 -21.84
C MET A 583 8.97 9.09 -21.73
N GLU A 584 9.42 7.83 -21.83
CA GLU A 584 10.79 7.42 -21.48
C GLU A 584 11.72 7.12 -22.65
N LYS A 585 11.20 6.76 -23.83
CA LYS A 585 12.07 6.41 -24.96
C LYS A 585 12.90 7.62 -25.39
N PRO A 586 14.02 7.39 -26.11
CA PRO A 586 14.72 8.46 -26.80
C PRO A 586 13.72 9.28 -27.64
N MET A 587 13.82 10.60 -27.61
CA MET A 587 12.83 11.53 -28.19
C MET A 587 11.44 11.51 -27.54
N GLY A 588 11.26 10.89 -26.37
CA GLY A 588 10.06 10.99 -25.54
C GLY A 588 10.01 12.29 -24.73
N VAL A 589 8.88 12.53 -24.05
CA VAL A 589 8.61 13.79 -23.33
C VAL A 589 9.71 14.15 -22.32
N LEU A 590 10.16 13.18 -21.51
CA LEU A 590 11.19 13.43 -20.49
C LEU A 590 12.58 13.64 -21.12
N SER A 591 12.92 12.91 -22.18
CA SER A 591 14.20 13.08 -22.87
C SER A 591 14.30 14.44 -23.58
N ILE A 592 13.24 14.88 -24.26
CA ILE A 592 13.21 16.21 -24.86
C ILE A 592 13.30 17.29 -23.78
N LEU A 593 12.64 17.10 -22.64
CA LEU A 593 12.71 18.04 -21.51
C LEU A 593 14.13 18.15 -20.96
N GLU A 594 14.86 17.04 -20.85
CA GLU A 594 16.26 17.01 -20.41
C GLU A 594 17.17 17.77 -21.37
N GLU A 595 17.06 17.48 -22.67
CA GLU A 595 17.87 18.14 -23.70
C GLU A 595 17.61 19.65 -23.76
N GLU A 596 16.35 20.09 -23.76
CA GLU A 596 16.00 21.52 -23.77
C GLU A 596 16.41 22.20 -22.46
N SER A 597 16.39 21.50 -21.32
CA SER A 597 16.84 22.06 -20.03
C SER A 597 18.34 22.37 -20.01
N MET A 598 19.13 21.69 -20.86
CA MET A 598 20.56 21.92 -21.01
C MET A 598 20.89 23.05 -22.00
N PHE A 599 19.94 23.47 -22.83
CA PHE A 599 20.19 24.42 -23.90
C PHE A 599 19.95 25.87 -23.43
N PRO A 600 20.96 26.77 -23.42
CA PRO A 600 20.84 28.09 -22.80
C PRO A 600 19.77 29.03 -23.39
N LYS A 601 19.37 28.80 -24.64
CA LYS A 601 18.36 29.60 -25.36
C LYS A 601 16.99 28.92 -25.48
N ALA A 602 16.83 27.74 -24.89
CA ALA A 602 15.54 27.06 -24.89
C ALA A 602 14.55 27.78 -23.97
N THR A 603 13.29 27.77 -24.38
CA THR A 603 12.16 28.33 -23.64
C THR A 603 11.05 27.29 -23.59
N ASP A 604 10.09 27.43 -22.67
CA ASP A 604 8.95 26.48 -22.63
C ASP A 604 8.20 26.42 -23.96
N LYS A 605 8.26 27.51 -24.75
CA LYS A 605 7.69 27.57 -26.10
C LYS A 605 8.47 26.72 -27.12
N THR A 606 9.80 26.76 -27.10
CA THR A 606 10.61 25.90 -27.98
C THR A 606 10.45 24.43 -27.61
N PHE A 607 10.29 24.14 -26.32
CA PHE A 607 9.96 22.81 -25.82
C PHE A 607 8.58 22.33 -26.33
N GLU A 608 7.55 23.17 -26.21
CA GLU A 608 6.20 22.90 -26.74
C GLU A 608 6.22 22.56 -28.24
N ASP A 609 6.90 23.37 -29.03
CA ASP A 609 6.95 23.21 -30.49
C ASP A 609 7.69 21.92 -30.88
N LYS A 610 8.75 21.55 -30.15
CA LYS A 610 9.43 20.24 -30.31
C LYS A 610 8.53 19.06 -29.94
N LEU A 611 7.81 19.13 -28.83
CA LEU A 611 6.84 18.09 -28.44
C LEU A 611 5.76 17.88 -29.50
N LYS A 612 5.18 18.97 -30.00
CA LYS A 612 4.15 18.90 -31.05
C LYS A 612 4.72 18.33 -32.36
N THR A 613 5.92 18.73 -32.75
CA THR A 613 6.58 18.22 -33.98
C THR A 613 6.88 16.72 -33.89
N ASN A 614 7.25 16.23 -32.72
CA ASN A 614 7.64 14.84 -32.51
C ASN A 614 6.45 13.90 -32.24
N HIS A 615 5.37 14.38 -31.64
CA HIS A 615 4.29 13.49 -31.15
C HIS A 615 2.90 13.81 -31.71
N LEU A 616 2.58 15.07 -32.01
CA LEU A 616 1.23 15.45 -32.42
C LEU A 616 0.90 14.86 -33.80
N GLY A 617 -0.15 14.05 -33.87
CA GLY A 617 -0.55 13.35 -35.09
C GLY A 617 0.29 12.11 -35.44
N LYS A 618 1.39 11.85 -34.70
CA LYS A 618 2.22 10.65 -34.82
C LYS A 618 1.93 9.62 -33.72
N SER A 619 1.56 10.08 -32.53
CA SER A 619 1.12 9.24 -31.40
C SER A 619 -0.37 9.44 -31.16
N ALA A 620 -1.13 8.35 -31.06
CA ALA A 620 -2.55 8.38 -30.72
C ALA A 620 -2.82 8.89 -29.29
N LEU A 621 -1.82 8.80 -28.41
CA LEU A 621 -1.92 9.18 -27.01
C LEU A 621 -1.62 10.67 -26.78
N PHE A 622 -0.97 11.35 -27.73
CA PHE A 622 -0.64 12.77 -27.64
C PHE A 622 -1.65 13.60 -28.42
N VAL A 623 -2.53 14.30 -27.70
CA VAL A 623 -3.70 15.00 -28.27
C VAL A 623 -3.66 16.50 -28.01
N LYS A 624 -4.42 17.26 -28.81
CA LYS A 624 -4.66 18.68 -28.52
C LYS A 624 -5.54 18.79 -27.27
N PRO A 625 -5.27 19.77 -26.39
CA PRO A 625 -6.10 19.99 -25.21
C PRO A 625 -7.49 20.45 -25.63
N LYS A 626 -8.50 20.11 -24.82
CA LYS A 626 -9.87 20.62 -25.02
C LYS A 626 -9.89 22.14 -24.76
N PRO A 627 -10.81 22.90 -25.39
CA PRO A 627 -10.94 24.33 -25.15
C PRO A 627 -11.11 24.62 -23.65
N PRO A 628 -10.43 25.63 -23.09
CA PRO A 628 -10.52 25.94 -21.67
C PRO A 628 -11.95 26.35 -21.29
N LYS A 629 -12.36 25.99 -20.07
CA LYS A 629 -13.61 26.53 -19.49
C LYS A 629 -13.44 28.05 -19.24
N PRO A 630 -14.52 28.84 -19.20
CA PRO A 630 -14.44 30.27 -18.91
C PRO A 630 -13.66 30.53 -17.61
N GLY A 631 -12.57 31.32 -17.69
CA GLY A 631 -11.71 31.65 -16.55
C GLY A 631 -10.50 30.72 -16.32
N GLN A 632 -10.34 29.66 -17.12
CA GLN A 632 -9.21 28.72 -17.03
C GLN A 632 -8.09 29.09 -18.02
N SER A 633 -6.83 28.98 -17.60
CA SER A 633 -5.66 29.16 -18.48
C SER A 633 -5.62 28.06 -19.55
N GLU A 634 -5.26 28.42 -20.79
CA GLU A 634 -5.13 27.47 -21.89
C GLU A 634 -3.99 26.46 -21.62
N ALA A 635 -4.30 25.17 -21.74
CA ALA A 635 -3.29 24.11 -21.64
C ALA A 635 -2.49 24.02 -22.95
N HIS A 636 -1.24 23.54 -22.88
CA HIS A 636 -0.35 23.53 -24.05
C HIS A 636 -0.48 22.21 -24.85
N PHE A 637 -0.68 21.10 -24.16
CA PHE A 637 -0.88 19.77 -24.74
C PHE A 637 -1.71 18.87 -23.80
N ALA A 638 -2.16 17.71 -24.29
CA ALA A 638 -2.82 16.71 -23.46
C ALA A 638 -2.33 15.29 -23.79
N ILE A 639 -2.28 14.42 -22.77
CA ILE A 639 -1.95 13.01 -22.91
C ILE A 639 -3.15 12.17 -22.49
N VAL A 640 -3.46 11.14 -23.27
CA VAL A 640 -4.45 10.11 -22.94
C VAL A 640 -3.77 9.06 -22.06
N HIS A 641 -4.08 9.08 -20.76
CA HIS A 641 -3.64 8.07 -19.79
C HIS A 641 -4.73 7.00 -19.59
N TYR A 642 -4.38 5.89 -18.93
CA TYR A 642 -5.33 4.81 -18.61
C TYR A 642 -6.55 5.28 -17.80
N ALA A 643 -6.38 6.28 -16.91
CA ALA A 643 -7.43 6.81 -16.04
C ALA A 643 -8.23 7.97 -16.68
N GLY A 644 -7.76 8.51 -17.80
CA GLY A 644 -8.40 9.62 -18.51
C GLY A 644 -7.42 10.55 -19.23
N THR A 645 -7.94 11.48 -20.02
CA THR A 645 -7.14 12.49 -20.71
C THR A 645 -6.78 13.64 -19.76
N VAL A 646 -5.48 13.92 -19.63
CA VAL A 646 -4.95 15.00 -18.77
C VAL A 646 -4.36 16.10 -19.62
N ALA A 647 -4.78 17.35 -19.36
CA ALA A 647 -4.27 18.54 -20.02
C ALA A 647 -3.17 19.19 -19.18
N TYR A 648 -1.99 19.39 -19.76
CA TYR A 648 -0.80 19.87 -19.07
C TYR A 648 -0.43 21.31 -19.48
N ASN A 649 0.07 22.06 -18.49
CA ASN A 649 0.57 23.41 -18.68
C ASN A 649 2.10 23.44 -18.54
N LEU A 650 2.80 23.91 -19.57
CA LEU A 650 4.26 23.91 -19.69
C LEU A 650 4.96 25.08 -19.00
N THR A 651 4.24 26.07 -18.48
CA THR A 651 4.84 27.28 -17.93
C THR A 651 5.79 26.96 -16.77
N GLY A 652 7.05 27.37 -16.93
CA GLY A 652 8.15 27.19 -15.98
C GLY A 652 8.74 25.78 -15.95
N TRP A 653 8.45 24.89 -16.90
CA TRP A 653 8.94 23.50 -16.86
C TRP A 653 10.45 23.39 -16.98
N LEU A 654 11.07 24.12 -17.92
CA LEU A 654 12.53 24.07 -18.07
C LEU A 654 13.23 24.52 -16.79
N GLU A 655 12.77 25.62 -16.19
CA GLU A 655 13.35 26.13 -14.93
C GLU A 655 13.09 25.19 -13.76
N LYS A 656 11.88 24.61 -13.65
CA LYS A 656 11.57 23.58 -12.65
C LYS A 656 12.45 22.34 -12.79
N ASN A 657 12.79 21.94 -14.02
CA ASN A 657 13.59 20.76 -14.28
C ASN A 657 15.10 20.99 -14.06
N LYS A 658 15.58 22.23 -14.24
CA LYS A 658 16.94 22.66 -13.91
C LYS A 658 17.18 22.76 -12.40
N ASP A 659 16.20 23.32 -11.67
CA ASP A 659 16.22 23.59 -10.21
C ASP A 659 17.59 24.03 -9.64
N PRO A 660 18.25 25.06 -10.19
CA PRO A 660 19.60 25.42 -9.80
C PRO A 660 19.64 26.03 -8.40
N LEU A 661 20.52 25.51 -7.53
CA LEU A 661 20.84 26.13 -6.24
C LEU A 661 21.93 27.19 -6.39
N ASN A 662 21.87 28.25 -5.58
CA ASN A 662 22.92 29.26 -5.55
C ASN A 662 24.13 28.73 -4.76
N ASP A 663 25.15 28.27 -5.49
CA ASP A 663 26.37 27.68 -4.91
C ASP A 663 27.06 28.58 -3.88
N THR A 664 26.99 29.91 -4.04
CA THR A 664 27.63 30.85 -3.10
C THR A 664 26.95 30.79 -1.73
N VAL A 665 25.62 30.71 -1.73
CA VAL A 665 24.82 30.61 -0.50
C VAL A 665 24.91 29.20 0.08
N VAL A 666 24.95 28.15 -0.75
CA VAL A 666 25.17 26.78 -0.28
C VAL A 666 26.51 26.65 0.46
N ASP A 667 27.58 27.29 -0.04
CA ASP A 667 28.86 27.33 0.67
C ASP A 667 28.80 28.01 2.04
N GLN A 668 27.90 28.98 2.20
CA GLN A 668 27.62 29.61 3.49
C GLN A 668 26.89 28.64 4.43
N PHE A 669 25.91 27.88 3.93
CA PHE A 669 25.22 26.83 4.70
C PHE A 669 26.20 25.76 5.21
N LYS A 670 27.16 25.35 4.38
CA LYS A 670 28.21 24.38 4.76
C LYS A 670 29.16 24.88 5.85
N LYS A 671 29.19 26.19 6.11
CA LYS A 671 30.00 26.84 7.16
C LYS A 671 29.15 27.37 8.31
N GLY A 672 27.85 27.07 8.33
CA GLY A 672 26.92 27.48 9.37
C GLY A 672 27.19 26.81 10.72
N LYS A 673 26.52 27.29 11.77
CA LYS A 673 26.59 26.72 13.12
C LYS A 673 25.52 25.67 13.42
N ASN A 674 24.44 25.63 12.64
CA ASN A 674 23.41 24.60 12.75
C ASN A 674 23.97 23.26 12.20
N ALA A 675 24.11 22.26 13.07
CA ALA A 675 24.79 21.02 12.74
C ALA A 675 24.05 20.23 11.66
N LEU A 676 22.71 20.18 11.77
CA LEU A 676 21.86 19.54 10.79
C LEU A 676 21.97 20.20 9.41
N LEU A 677 21.95 21.53 9.33
CA LEU A 677 22.09 22.27 8.06
C LEU A 677 23.42 21.93 7.36
N VAL A 678 24.51 21.88 8.13
CA VAL A 678 25.83 21.52 7.60
C VAL A 678 25.84 20.08 7.10
N GLU A 679 25.22 19.15 7.83
CA GLU A 679 25.10 17.74 7.42
C GLU A 679 24.31 17.59 6.11
N ILE A 680 23.13 18.20 6.02
CA ILE A 680 22.24 18.02 4.87
C ILE A 680 22.76 18.67 3.58
N PHE A 681 23.74 19.58 3.65
CA PHE A 681 24.41 20.18 2.48
C PHE A 681 25.87 19.69 2.28
N ALA A 682 26.34 18.74 3.08
CA ALA A 682 27.73 18.27 3.04
C ALA A 682 28.14 17.70 1.67
N ASP A 683 27.22 16.94 1.04
CA ASP A 683 27.39 16.25 -0.25
C ASP A 683 27.28 17.19 -1.46
N HIS A 684 26.71 18.39 -1.29
CA HIS A 684 26.61 19.35 -2.39
C HIS A 684 28.01 19.86 -2.76
N PRO A 685 28.40 19.86 -4.06
CA PRO A 685 29.75 20.23 -4.49
C PRO A 685 30.14 21.64 -4.02
N GLY A 686 29.22 22.60 -4.09
CA GLY A 686 29.48 23.98 -3.67
C GLY A 686 30.62 24.63 -4.47
N GLN A 687 31.10 25.81 -4.05
CA GLN A 687 32.24 26.48 -4.70
C GLN A 687 33.59 26.11 -4.08
N SER A 688 33.57 25.67 -2.82
CA SER A 688 34.75 25.38 -2.00
C SER A 688 35.25 23.93 -2.07
N ALA A 689 34.68 23.05 -2.91
CA ALA A 689 35.18 21.67 -3.04
C ALA A 689 36.66 21.68 -3.49
N PRO A 690 37.55 20.95 -2.82
CA PRO A 690 38.96 20.91 -3.20
C PRO A 690 39.09 20.35 -4.63
N LYS A 691 39.96 20.97 -5.42
CA LYS A 691 40.42 20.38 -6.68
C LYS A 691 41.04 19.03 -6.34
N GLU A 692 40.53 17.94 -6.91
CA GLU A 692 41.36 16.75 -7.09
C GLU A 692 42.50 17.15 -8.03
N GLU A 693 43.65 17.50 -7.46
CA GLU A 693 44.90 17.52 -8.20
C GLU A 693 45.17 16.13 -8.74
N GLY A 694 45.49 16.05 -10.03
CA GLY A 694 45.71 14.80 -10.74
C GLY A 694 46.83 13.98 -10.13
N GLY A 695 46.47 13.01 -9.29
CA GLY A 695 47.34 11.95 -8.80
C GLY A 695 46.85 10.59 -9.30
N GLY A 696 47.60 9.96 -10.20
CA GLY A 696 47.29 8.65 -10.78
C GLY A 696 47.39 7.49 -9.78
N GLY A 697 46.40 7.33 -8.91
CA GLY A 697 46.25 6.17 -8.03
C GLY A 697 44.96 5.40 -8.35
N LYS A 698 45.07 4.09 -8.63
CA LYS A 698 43.94 3.18 -8.85
C LYS A 698 43.10 3.05 -7.56
N GLY A 699 42.07 3.89 -7.44
CA GLY A 699 40.99 3.77 -6.46
C GLY A 699 39.74 4.45 -7.02
N GLY A 700 38.69 3.66 -7.25
CA GLY A 700 37.32 4.06 -7.58
C GLY A 700 37.12 5.35 -8.39
N LYS A 701 36.92 5.22 -9.72
CA LYS A 701 36.37 6.29 -10.57
C LYS A 701 35.06 6.83 -9.96
N ARG A 702 35.10 7.97 -9.25
CA ARG A 702 33.95 8.88 -9.23
C ARG A 702 33.87 9.48 -10.63
N ALA A 703 32.76 9.24 -11.32
CA ALA A 703 32.58 9.67 -12.69
C ALA A 703 32.65 11.21 -12.77
N LYS A 704 33.70 11.74 -13.43
CA LYS A 704 33.69 13.07 -14.04
C LYS A 704 32.50 13.13 -15.01
N GLY A 705 31.38 13.68 -14.55
CA GLY A 705 30.11 13.73 -15.28
C GLY A 705 28.90 14.21 -14.47
N SER A 706 28.99 14.23 -13.14
CA SER A 706 27.90 14.63 -12.21
C SER A 706 27.51 16.12 -12.24
N ALA A 707 27.90 16.91 -13.25
CA ALA A 707 27.88 18.37 -13.16
C ALA A 707 26.51 19.03 -13.48
N PHE A 708 25.50 18.30 -13.95
CA PHE A 708 24.12 18.80 -14.04
C PHE A 708 23.15 17.62 -14.22
N GLN A 709 22.58 17.10 -13.14
CA GLN A 709 21.51 16.10 -13.20
C GLN A 709 20.17 16.82 -13.07
N THR A 710 19.32 16.68 -14.08
CA THR A 710 17.96 17.27 -14.08
C THR A 710 17.05 16.55 -13.09
N VAL A 711 15.97 17.23 -12.68
CA VAL A 711 14.95 16.63 -11.81
C VAL A 711 14.30 15.41 -12.46
N SER A 712 13.99 15.48 -13.76
CA SER A 712 13.44 14.36 -14.55
C SER A 712 14.39 13.15 -14.61
N GLY A 713 15.71 13.39 -14.72
CA GLY A 713 16.71 12.32 -14.79
C GLY A 713 16.82 11.58 -13.47
N LEU A 714 16.91 12.33 -12.36
CA LEU A 714 16.90 11.75 -11.01
C LEU A 714 15.58 11.00 -10.74
N TYR A 715 14.45 11.58 -11.15
CA TYR A 715 13.13 10.98 -11.06
C TYR A 715 13.09 9.61 -11.77
N LYS A 716 13.59 9.54 -13.01
CA LYS A 716 13.58 8.31 -13.82
C LYS A 716 14.45 7.22 -13.19
N GLU A 717 15.61 7.58 -12.65
CA GLU A 717 16.50 6.66 -11.94
C GLU A 717 15.83 6.06 -10.69
N GLN A 718 15.19 6.91 -9.88
CA GLN A 718 14.45 6.48 -8.68
C GLN A 718 13.29 5.54 -9.01
N LEU A 719 12.50 5.88 -10.03
CA LEU A 719 11.37 5.07 -10.45
C LEU A 719 11.82 3.70 -10.98
N ASN A 720 12.88 3.65 -11.79
CA ASN A 720 13.45 2.38 -12.25
C ASN A 720 14.00 1.52 -11.10
N GLY A 721 14.60 2.16 -10.09
CA GLY A 721 15.02 1.48 -8.86
C GLY A 721 13.85 0.82 -8.12
N LEU A 722 12.75 1.57 -7.94
CA LEU A 722 11.52 1.04 -7.33
C LEU A 722 10.96 -0.14 -8.14
N MET A 723 10.81 0.02 -9.45
CA MET A 723 10.27 -1.04 -10.32
C MET A 723 11.12 -2.31 -10.27
N LYS A 724 12.45 -2.19 -10.27
CA LYS A 724 13.36 -3.33 -10.11
C LYS A 724 13.14 -4.07 -8.79
N THR A 725 12.95 -3.34 -7.68
CA THR A 725 12.64 -3.94 -6.38
C THR A 725 11.28 -4.66 -6.41
N LEU A 726 10.25 -4.05 -7.02
CA LEU A 726 8.92 -4.66 -7.13
C LEU A 726 8.94 -5.96 -7.96
N HIS A 727 9.62 -5.97 -9.11
CA HIS A 727 9.79 -7.17 -9.94
C HIS A 727 10.56 -8.31 -9.24
N ALA A 728 11.35 -8.00 -8.21
CA ALA A 728 12.08 -8.99 -7.42
C ALA A 728 11.26 -9.55 -6.22
N THR A 729 10.00 -9.15 -6.08
CA THR A 729 9.09 -9.58 -5.01
C THR A 729 7.83 -10.24 -5.57
N CYS A 730 7.14 -11.04 -4.77
CA CYS A 730 5.79 -11.51 -5.09
C CYS A 730 4.75 -10.46 -4.63
N PRO A 731 4.00 -9.84 -5.55
CA PRO A 731 3.10 -8.74 -5.24
C PRO A 731 1.68 -9.20 -4.86
N HIS A 732 1.12 -8.52 -3.87
CA HIS A 732 -0.27 -8.61 -3.42
C HIS A 732 -0.93 -7.25 -3.65
N PHE A 733 -2.12 -7.20 -4.23
CA PHE A 733 -2.74 -5.94 -4.65
C PHE A 733 -3.98 -5.57 -3.84
N ILE A 734 -4.07 -4.30 -3.48
CA ILE A 734 -5.26 -3.68 -2.87
C ILE A 734 -5.68 -2.48 -3.74
N ARG A 735 -6.91 -2.50 -4.23
CA ARG A 735 -7.50 -1.48 -5.10
C ARG A 735 -8.48 -0.64 -4.27
N CYS A 736 -8.04 0.56 -3.89
CA CYS A 736 -8.84 1.50 -3.12
C CYS A 736 -9.74 2.33 -4.05
N ILE A 737 -11.01 2.45 -3.69
CA ILE A 737 -12.05 3.14 -4.47
C ILE A 737 -12.66 4.27 -3.65
N ILE A 738 -12.84 5.42 -4.29
CA ILE A 738 -13.56 6.57 -3.75
C ILE A 738 -15.06 6.36 -3.96
N PRO A 739 -15.90 6.40 -2.91
CA PRO A 739 -17.33 6.20 -3.09
C PRO A 739 -18.05 7.46 -3.60
N ASN A 740 -17.59 8.67 -3.28
CA ASN A 740 -18.21 9.92 -3.72
C ASN A 740 -17.23 11.11 -3.59
N GLU A 741 -17.43 12.15 -4.42
CA GLU A 741 -16.59 13.37 -4.39
C GLU A 741 -16.90 14.31 -3.21
N MET A 742 -18.09 14.19 -2.61
CA MET A 742 -18.53 15.01 -1.48
C MET A 742 -17.86 14.64 -0.15
N LYS A 743 -17.05 13.56 -0.12
CA LYS A 743 -16.44 13.00 1.10
C LYS A 743 -17.47 12.62 2.18
N ALA A 744 -18.69 12.31 1.77
CA ALA A 744 -19.79 12.00 2.68
C ALA A 744 -19.79 10.50 3.05
N PRO A 745 -19.86 10.13 4.34
CA PRO A 745 -19.92 8.73 4.75
C PRO A 745 -21.27 8.12 4.38
N GLY A 746 -21.28 6.87 3.89
CA GLY A 746 -22.51 6.11 3.59
C GLY A 746 -23.19 6.48 2.28
N VAL A 747 -22.59 7.36 1.48
CA VAL A 747 -23.05 7.72 0.13
C VAL A 747 -22.12 7.08 -0.90
N ILE A 748 -22.67 6.52 -1.97
CA ILE A 748 -21.90 5.96 -3.08
C ILE A 748 -22.47 6.42 -4.42
N ASP A 749 -21.62 6.99 -5.25
CA ASP A 749 -21.90 7.40 -6.62
C ASP A 749 -21.56 6.25 -7.56
N ALA A 750 -22.58 5.80 -8.28
CA ALA A 750 -22.47 4.65 -9.18
C ALA A 750 -21.53 4.90 -10.37
N HIS A 751 -21.62 6.07 -10.99
CA HIS A 751 -20.83 6.40 -12.18
C HIS A 751 -19.36 6.60 -11.85
N LEU A 752 -19.09 7.27 -10.72
CA LEU A 752 -17.72 7.45 -10.23
C LEU A 752 -17.05 6.10 -9.91
N VAL A 753 -17.76 5.20 -9.22
CA VAL A 753 -17.24 3.88 -8.91
C VAL A 753 -17.06 3.05 -10.18
N MET A 754 -18.00 3.12 -11.12
CA MET A 754 -17.89 2.39 -12.39
C MET A 754 -16.70 2.86 -13.22
N HIS A 755 -16.51 4.17 -13.36
CA HIS A 755 -15.34 4.75 -14.03
C HIS A 755 -14.04 4.23 -13.41
N GLN A 756 -13.93 4.24 -12.08
CA GLN A 756 -12.75 3.71 -11.38
C GLN A 756 -12.55 2.20 -11.58
N LEU A 757 -13.61 1.40 -11.60
CA LEU A 757 -13.51 -0.06 -11.81
C LEU A 757 -12.98 -0.39 -13.21
N THR A 758 -13.45 0.34 -14.22
CA THR A 758 -13.01 0.20 -15.61
C THR A 758 -11.56 0.65 -15.77
N CYS A 759 -11.22 1.86 -15.32
CA CYS A 759 -9.85 2.38 -15.45
C CYS A 759 -8.82 1.55 -14.69
N ASN A 760 -9.16 1.02 -13.51
CA ASN A 760 -8.23 0.19 -12.74
C ASN A 760 -8.08 -1.25 -13.28
N GLY A 761 -8.84 -1.63 -14.32
CA GLY A 761 -8.84 -2.99 -14.89
C GLY A 761 -9.39 -4.05 -13.93
N VAL A 762 -10.29 -3.66 -13.02
CA VAL A 762 -10.82 -4.58 -11.99
C VAL A 762 -11.67 -5.66 -12.63
N LEU A 763 -12.49 -5.32 -13.62
CA LEU A 763 -13.37 -6.25 -14.31
C LEU A 763 -12.58 -7.31 -15.09
N GLU A 764 -11.56 -6.87 -15.83
CA GLU A 764 -10.64 -7.70 -16.59
C GLU A 764 -9.85 -8.62 -15.64
N GLY A 765 -9.39 -8.07 -14.51
CA GLY A 765 -8.77 -8.84 -13.43
C GLY A 765 -9.67 -9.97 -12.90
N ILE A 766 -10.96 -9.70 -12.65
CA ILE A 766 -11.91 -10.74 -12.20
C ILE A 766 -12.15 -11.77 -13.31
N ARG A 767 -12.29 -11.32 -14.57
CA ARG A 767 -12.51 -12.21 -15.72
C ARG A 767 -11.36 -13.22 -15.85
N ILE A 768 -10.13 -12.78 -15.65
CA ILE A 768 -8.94 -13.64 -15.65
C ILE A 768 -8.94 -14.59 -14.46
N CYS A 769 -9.19 -14.09 -13.26
CA CYS A 769 -9.27 -14.94 -12.07
C CYS A 769 -10.36 -16.02 -12.18
N ARG A 770 -11.44 -15.77 -12.93
CA ARG A 770 -12.52 -16.75 -13.12
C ARG A 770 -12.20 -17.79 -14.19
N LYS A 771 -11.63 -17.36 -15.32
CA LYS A 771 -11.32 -18.27 -16.42
C LYS A 771 -10.07 -19.09 -16.13
N GLY A 772 -9.09 -18.52 -15.43
CA GLY A 772 -7.87 -19.20 -15.01
C GLY A 772 -8.05 -20.07 -13.76
N PHE A 773 -6.92 -20.44 -13.16
CA PHE A 773 -6.84 -21.26 -11.96
C PHE A 773 -6.11 -20.48 -10.85
N PRO A 774 -6.79 -19.51 -10.21
CA PRO A 774 -6.16 -18.55 -9.30
C PRO A 774 -5.63 -19.20 -8.02
N ASN A 775 -6.13 -20.38 -7.67
CA ASN A 775 -5.76 -21.10 -6.47
C ASN A 775 -4.79 -22.22 -6.85
N ARG A 776 -3.60 -22.25 -6.25
CA ARG A 776 -2.59 -23.30 -6.49
C ARG A 776 -1.95 -23.78 -5.20
N MET A 777 -1.60 -25.07 -5.16
CA MET A 777 -0.96 -25.69 -4.01
C MET A 777 0.13 -26.67 -4.46
N MET A 778 1.25 -26.70 -3.73
CA MET A 778 2.26 -27.73 -3.90
C MET A 778 1.67 -29.10 -3.52
N TYR A 779 2.06 -30.16 -4.24
CA TYR A 779 1.51 -31.50 -3.98
C TYR A 779 1.78 -32.01 -2.55
N HIS A 780 2.91 -31.64 -1.95
CA HIS A 780 3.23 -31.99 -0.56
C HIS A 780 2.20 -31.41 0.42
N ASP A 781 1.89 -30.12 0.29
CA ASP A 781 0.97 -29.43 1.19
C ASP A 781 -0.47 -29.88 0.96
N PHE A 782 -0.83 -30.11 -0.30
CA PHE A 782 -2.11 -30.71 -0.65
C PHE A 782 -2.29 -32.07 0.03
N ARG A 783 -1.28 -32.94 -0.05
CA ARG A 783 -1.29 -34.26 0.57
C ARG A 783 -1.45 -34.15 2.08
N HIS A 784 -0.60 -33.38 2.75
CA HIS A 784 -0.66 -33.22 4.20
C HIS A 784 -2.03 -32.72 4.68
N ARG A 785 -2.70 -31.86 3.89
CA ARG A 785 -3.96 -31.25 4.27
C ARG A 785 -5.19 -32.12 3.98
N TYR A 786 -5.26 -32.70 2.79
CA TYR A 786 -6.46 -33.37 2.28
C TYR A 786 -6.38 -34.90 2.33
N GLU A 787 -5.30 -35.48 2.86
CA GLU A 787 -5.20 -36.93 3.08
C GLU A 787 -6.39 -37.49 3.87
N ILE A 788 -7.00 -36.70 4.75
CA ILE A 788 -8.17 -37.12 5.52
C ILE A 788 -9.42 -37.38 4.66
N LEU A 789 -9.50 -36.79 3.46
CA LEU A 789 -10.62 -36.99 2.53
C LEU A 789 -10.54 -38.34 1.82
N ALA A 790 -9.33 -38.79 1.49
CA ALA A 790 -9.08 -40.04 0.76
C ALA A 790 -7.85 -40.80 1.33
N PRO A 791 -7.87 -41.22 2.61
CA PRO A 791 -6.68 -41.67 3.30
C PRO A 791 -6.12 -42.99 2.76
N LYS A 792 -6.98 -43.89 2.25
CA LYS A 792 -6.52 -45.17 1.71
C LYS A 792 -5.87 -44.99 0.35
N GLU A 793 -6.53 -44.22 -0.50
CA GLU A 793 -6.14 -43.96 -1.88
C GLU A 793 -4.86 -43.11 -1.94
N MET A 794 -4.77 -42.02 -1.15
CA MET A 794 -3.60 -41.14 -1.15
C MET A 794 -2.35 -41.79 -0.52
N ARG A 795 -2.51 -42.66 0.48
CA ARG A 795 -1.39 -43.41 1.09
C ARG A 795 -0.81 -44.47 0.16
N ALA A 796 -1.61 -45.05 -0.73
CA ALA A 796 -1.16 -46.04 -1.70
C ALA A 796 -0.22 -45.42 -2.76
N CYS A 797 -0.38 -44.13 -3.03
CA CYS A 797 0.45 -43.40 -3.99
C CYS A 797 1.77 -42.92 -3.36
N LYS A 798 2.89 -43.16 -4.06
CA LYS A 798 4.20 -42.60 -3.68
C LYS A 798 4.36 -41.16 -4.15
N GLU A 799 3.95 -40.87 -5.37
CA GLU A 799 4.04 -39.53 -5.95
C GLU A 799 2.89 -38.63 -5.50
N GLY A 800 3.20 -37.34 -5.32
CA GLY A 800 2.23 -36.34 -4.87
C GLY A 800 1.14 -36.03 -5.90
N LYS A 801 1.50 -36.04 -7.18
CA LYS A 801 0.57 -35.81 -8.31
C LYS A 801 -0.50 -36.90 -8.39
N ASP A 802 -0.09 -38.16 -8.35
CA ASP A 802 -1.00 -39.30 -8.35
C ASP A 802 -1.92 -39.33 -7.13
N ALA A 803 -1.37 -39.04 -5.94
CA ALA A 803 -2.14 -38.95 -4.71
C ALA A 803 -3.23 -37.87 -4.82
N CYS A 804 -2.88 -36.71 -5.39
CA CYS A 804 -3.83 -35.64 -5.66
C CYS A 804 -4.92 -36.07 -6.64
N ALA A 805 -4.56 -36.70 -7.77
CA ALA A 805 -5.51 -37.20 -8.76
C ALA A 805 -6.52 -38.19 -8.14
N LYS A 806 -6.02 -39.16 -7.37
CA LYS A 806 -6.86 -40.15 -6.66
C LYS A 806 -7.77 -39.52 -5.62
N CYS A 807 -7.31 -38.47 -4.94
CA CYS A 807 -8.16 -37.70 -4.04
C CYS A 807 -9.32 -37.05 -4.80
N MET A 808 -9.05 -36.40 -5.95
CA MET A 808 -10.08 -35.74 -6.76
C MET A 808 -11.11 -36.72 -7.31
N GLU A 809 -10.66 -37.89 -7.78
CA GLU A 809 -11.56 -38.98 -8.21
C GLU A 809 -12.47 -39.44 -7.06
N LYS A 810 -11.92 -39.58 -5.84
CA LYS A 810 -12.65 -40.06 -4.68
C LYS A 810 -13.75 -39.10 -4.23
N ILE A 811 -13.45 -37.81 -4.24
CA ILE A 811 -14.41 -36.75 -3.91
C ILE A 811 -15.36 -36.42 -5.07
N GLN A 812 -15.13 -37.03 -6.25
CA GLN A 812 -15.89 -36.79 -7.48
C GLN A 812 -15.87 -35.31 -7.90
N LEU A 813 -14.71 -34.67 -7.79
CA LEU A 813 -14.55 -33.30 -8.24
C LEU A 813 -14.52 -33.27 -9.77
N ASP A 814 -15.32 -32.37 -10.36
CA ASP A 814 -15.37 -32.16 -11.80
C ASP A 814 -13.97 -31.85 -12.36
N ALA A 815 -13.59 -32.51 -13.45
CA ALA A 815 -12.32 -32.30 -14.12
C ALA A 815 -12.14 -30.86 -14.61
N ASP A 816 -13.21 -30.10 -14.89
CA ASP A 816 -13.06 -28.68 -15.26
C ASP A 816 -12.65 -27.79 -14.08
N LYS A 817 -12.86 -28.23 -12.83
CA LYS A 817 -12.59 -27.43 -11.63
C LYS A 817 -11.13 -27.43 -11.20
N TYR A 818 -10.30 -28.33 -11.74
CA TYR A 818 -8.89 -28.43 -11.38
C TYR A 818 -8.00 -28.79 -12.57
N ARG A 819 -6.70 -28.50 -12.48
CA ARG A 819 -5.67 -28.98 -13.39
C ARG A 819 -4.46 -29.47 -12.61
N LEU A 820 -3.83 -30.53 -13.08
CA LEU A 820 -2.64 -31.12 -12.46
C LEU A 820 -1.41 -30.66 -13.23
N GLY A 821 -0.66 -29.72 -12.66
CA GLY A 821 0.62 -29.28 -13.21
C GLY A 821 1.75 -30.28 -12.96
N LEU A 822 2.99 -29.86 -13.19
CA LEU A 822 4.20 -30.64 -12.93
C LEU A 822 4.50 -30.70 -11.42
N THR A 823 4.47 -29.56 -10.73
CA THR A 823 4.84 -29.46 -9.31
C THR A 823 3.67 -29.10 -8.40
N LYS A 824 2.61 -28.51 -8.97
CA LYS A 824 1.46 -27.96 -8.25
C LYS A 824 0.14 -28.50 -8.81
N VAL A 825 -0.88 -28.50 -7.95
CA VAL A 825 -2.28 -28.61 -8.35
C VAL A 825 -2.91 -27.21 -8.43
N PHE A 826 -3.73 -27.01 -9.44
CA PHE A 826 -4.40 -25.75 -9.77
C PHE A 826 -5.92 -25.93 -9.66
N PHE A 827 -6.59 -24.94 -9.09
CA PHE A 827 -8.02 -24.95 -8.81
C PHE A 827 -8.70 -23.69 -9.34
N ARG A 828 -9.90 -23.86 -9.87
CA ARG A 828 -10.77 -22.71 -10.16
C ARG A 828 -11.15 -21.98 -8.87
N ALA A 829 -11.62 -20.75 -9.01
CA ALA A 829 -12.18 -19.99 -7.89
C ALA A 829 -13.31 -20.78 -7.19
N GLY A 830 -13.38 -20.68 -5.86
CA GLY A 830 -14.37 -21.35 -5.02
C GLY A 830 -14.08 -22.82 -4.66
N VAL A 831 -13.36 -23.57 -5.50
CA VAL A 831 -13.15 -25.02 -5.34
C VAL A 831 -12.44 -25.39 -4.03
N LEU A 832 -11.42 -24.62 -3.63
CA LEU A 832 -10.76 -24.85 -2.34
C LEU A 832 -11.71 -24.68 -1.15
N GLY A 833 -12.73 -23.82 -1.26
CA GLY A 833 -13.78 -23.68 -0.25
C GLY A 833 -14.58 -24.98 -0.12
N ASP A 834 -15.08 -25.50 -1.25
CA ASP A 834 -15.78 -26.79 -1.32
C ASP A 834 -14.95 -27.92 -0.68
N MET A 835 -13.64 -27.95 -0.95
CA MET A 835 -12.73 -28.95 -0.38
C MET A 835 -12.53 -28.81 1.14
N GLU A 836 -12.53 -27.59 1.68
CA GLU A 836 -12.48 -27.39 3.13
C GLU A 836 -13.80 -27.77 3.81
N GLU A 837 -14.96 -27.48 3.21
CA GLU A 837 -16.25 -27.92 3.74
C GLU A 837 -16.31 -29.45 3.84
N LEU A 838 -15.91 -30.17 2.79
CA LEU A 838 -15.80 -31.63 2.80
C LEU A 838 -14.86 -32.13 3.92
N ARG A 839 -13.77 -31.42 4.14
CA ARG A 839 -12.78 -31.76 5.17
C ARG A 839 -13.33 -31.52 6.56
N ASP A 840 -14.02 -30.41 6.78
CA ASP A 840 -14.65 -30.06 8.04
C ASP A 840 -15.76 -31.05 8.40
N ASP A 841 -16.54 -31.52 7.42
CA ASP A 841 -17.53 -32.59 7.64
C ASP A 841 -16.91 -33.89 8.15
N VAL A 842 -15.75 -34.27 7.63
CA VAL A 842 -15.00 -35.45 8.09
C VAL A 842 -14.41 -35.20 9.48
N LEU A 843 -13.80 -34.03 9.71
CA LEU A 843 -13.22 -33.64 10.99
C LEU A 843 -14.29 -33.57 12.09
N ASN A 844 -15.47 -33.01 11.80
CA ASN A 844 -16.59 -32.92 12.74
C ASN A 844 -17.05 -34.29 13.22
N LYS A 845 -17.07 -35.30 12.35
CA LYS A 845 -17.38 -36.70 12.72
C LYS A 845 -16.31 -37.26 13.66
N ILE A 846 -15.04 -37.04 13.36
CA ILE A 846 -13.91 -37.52 14.18
C ILE A 846 -13.90 -36.82 15.55
N PHE A 847 -14.07 -35.50 15.59
CA PHE A 847 -14.13 -34.75 16.84
C PHE A 847 -15.33 -35.15 17.69
N SER A 848 -16.49 -35.41 17.09
CA SER A 848 -17.67 -35.91 17.81
C SER A 848 -17.39 -37.27 18.47
N GLN A 849 -16.72 -38.19 17.76
CA GLN A 849 -16.30 -39.47 18.32
C GLN A 849 -15.29 -39.30 19.46
N MET A 850 -14.28 -38.46 19.27
CA MET A 850 -13.28 -38.14 20.29
C MET A 850 -13.90 -37.52 21.55
N GLN A 851 -14.80 -36.54 21.37
CA GLN A 851 -15.57 -35.95 22.46
C GLN A 851 -16.40 -37.00 23.20
N GLY A 852 -17.02 -37.94 22.49
CA GLY A 852 -17.74 -39.07 23.07
C GLY A 852 -16.84 -39.95 23.95
N VAL A 853 -15.63 -40.27 23.48
CA VAL A 853 -14.65 -41.05 24.25
C VAL A 853 -14.20 -40.29 25.50
N ILE A 854 -13.88 -39.00 25.37
CA ILE A 854 -13.43 -38.15 26.49
C ILE A 854 -14.54 -38.03 27.55
N ARG A 855 -15.77 -37.71 27.14
CA ARG A 855 -16.93 -37.62 28.03
C ARG A 855 -17.21 -38.96 28.71
N GLY A 856 -17.14 -40.06 27.96
CA GLY A 856 -17.30 -41.41 28.50
C GLY A 856 -16.22 -41.79 29.52
N TYR A 857 -14.96 -41.41 29.27
CA TYR A 857 -13.86 -41.60 30.22
C TYR A 857 -14.07 -40.80 31.51
N GLN A 858 -14.41 -39.51 31.38
CA GLN A 858 -14.71 -38.64 32.52
C GLN A 858 -15.87 -39.19 33.36
N ALA A 859 -16.97 -39.56 32.70
CA ALA A 859 -18.14 -40.12 33.37
C ALA A 859 -17.83 -41.43 34.12
N ARG A 860 -17.05 -42.34 33.53
CA ARG A 860 -16.64 -43.59 34.21
C ARG A 860 -15.73 -43.33 35.42
N LYS A 861 -14.80 -42.39 35.31
CA LYS A 861 -13.92 -41.99 36.41
C LYS A 861 -14.71 -41.37 37.56
N GLU A 862 -15.66 -40.50 37.25
CA GLU A 862 -16.55 -39.89 38.24
C GLU A 862 -17.49 -40.93 38.87
N PHE A 863 -18.04 -41.83 38.06
CA PHE A 863 -18.90 -42.91 38.55
C PHE A 863 -18.16 -43.87 39.49
N ALA A 864 -16.92 -44.25 39.18
CA ALA A 864 -16.09 -45.07 40.07
C ALA A 864 -15.91 -44.40 41.44
N LYS A 865 -15.66 -43.09 41.45
CA LYS A 865 -15.58 -42.30 42.70
C LYS A 865 -16.92 -42.33 43.46
N LEU A 866 -18.05 -42.18 42.78
CA LEU A 866 -19.38 -42.27 43.40
C LEU A 866 -19.68 -43.69 43.96
N GLN A 867 -19.22 -44.74 43.29
CA GLN A 867 -19.35 -46.12 43.77
C GLN A 867 -18.53 -46.36 45.04
N GLU A 868 -17.27 -45.90 45.07
CA GLU A 868 -16.43 -45.95 46.27
C GLU A 868 -17.05 -45.15 47.41
N GLN A 869 -17.55 -43.94 47.12
CA GLN A 869 -18.26 -43.12 48.12
C GLN A 869 -19.48 -43.84 48.68
N ARG A 870 -20.28 -44.52 47.85
CA ARG A 870 -21.45 -45.30 48.32
C ARG A 870 -21.03 -46.44 49.24
N ALA A 871 -19.99 -47.19 48.89
CA ALA A 871 -19.47 -48.27 49.73
C ALA A 871 -18.95 -47.75 51.08
N MET A 872 -18.17 -46.65 51.04
CA MET A 872 -17.65 -46.01 52.25
C MET A 872 -18.76 -45.42 53.12
N LEU A 873 -19.82 -44.86 52.52
CA LEU A 873 -20.96 -44.33 53.25
C LEU A 873 -21.64 -45.41 54.12
N LEU A 874 -21.76 -46.64 53.60
CA LEU A 874 -22.30 -47.77 54.36
C LEU A 874 -21.41 -48.14 55.55
N VAL A 875 -20.08 -48.11 55.37
CA VAL A 875 -19.11 -48.34 56.46
C VAL A 875 -19.25 -47.26 57.52
N VAL A 876 -19.31 -45.99 57.12
CA VAL A 876 -19.51 -44.85 58.03
C VAL A 876 -20.82 -44.98 58.79
N GLN A 877 -21.94 -45.27 58.13
CA GLN A 877 -23.23 -45.48 58.79
C GLN A 877 -23.18 -46.62 59.80
N ARG A 878 -22.54 -47.75 59.45
CA ARG A 878 -22.35 -48.88 60.37
C ARG A 878 -21.47 -48.49 61.56
N ALA A 879 -20.37 -47.77 61.33
CA ALA A 879 -19.46 -47.31 62.36
C ALA A 879 -20.17 -46.37 63.34
N ILE A 880 -20.97 -45.40 62.83
CA ILE A 880 -21.77 -44.50 63.66
C ILE A 880 -22.76 -45.28 64.53
N ARG A 881 -23.53 -46.22 63.94
CA ARG A 881 -24.47 -47.05 64.72
C ARG A 881 -23.76 -47.87 65.79
N LYS A 882 -22.61 -48.48 65.47
CA LYS A 882 -21.82 -49.25 66.42
C LYS A 882 -21.22 -48.37 67.51
N TYR A 883 -20.74 -47.18 67.18
CA TYR A 883 -20.25 -46.20 68.14
C TYR A 883 -21.35 -45.80 69.13
N MET A 884 -22.55 -45.50 68.65
CA MET A 884 -23.71 -45.19 69.50
C MET A 884 -24.09 -46.37 70.42
N GLN A 885 -23.99 -47.62 69.94
CA GLN A 885 -24.18 -48.81 70.78
C GLN A 885 -23.05 -48.96 71.82
N MET A 886 -21.80 -48.76 71.43
CA MET A 886 -20.62 -48.88 72.30
C MET A 886 -20.60 -47.84 73.41
N GLN A 887 -21.17 -46.65 73.19
CA GLN A 887 -21.36 -45.64 74.24
C GLN A 887 -22.17 -46.17 75.44
N GLY A 888 -23.00 -47.20 75.25
CA GLY A 888 -23.72 -47.90 76.33
C GLY A 888 -22.91 -49.00 77.04
N TRP A 889 -21.79 -49.46 76.47
CA TRP A 889 -21.02 -50.59 76.98
C TRP A 889 -20.01 -50.17 78.05
N SER A 890 -20.13 -50.73 79.25
CA SER A 890 -19.33 -50.34 80.42
C SER A 890 -17.81 -50.42 80.21
N TRP A 891 -17.34 -51.46 79.53
CA TRP A 891 -15.92 -51.62 79.20
C TRP A 891 -15.40 -50.53 78.26
N PHE A 892 -16.20 -50.11 77.29
CA PHE A 892 -15.82 -49.01 76.40
C PHE A 892 -15.75 -47.67 77.14
N ARG A 893 -16.69 -47.41 78.06
CA ARG A 893 -16.64 -46.20 78.92
C ARG A 893 -15.40 -46.16 79.79
N LEU A 894 -15.01 -47.31 80.37
CA LEU A 894 -13.77 -47.44 81.13
C LEU A 894 -12.56 -47.17 80.23
N TRP A 895 -12.48 -47.83 79.08
CA TRP A 895 -11.39 -47.65 78.12
C TRP A 895 -11.25 -46.19 77.65
N VAL A 896 -12.36 -45.51 77.32
CA VAL A 896 -12.33 -44.10 76.91
C VAL A 896 -11.79 -43.18 78.01
N LYS A 897 -12.05 -43.48 79.30
CA LYS A 897 -11.49 -42.73 80.44
C LYS A 897 -10.03 -43.07 80.73
N VAL A 898 -9.63 -44.32 80.57
CA VAL A 898 -8.28 -44.81 80.87
C VAL A 898 -7.30 -44.49 79.75
N ARG A 899 -7.71 -44.60 78.48
CA ARG A 899 -6.84 -44.42 77.31
C ARG A 899 -6.06 -43.09 77.31
N PRO A 900 -6.64 -41.91 77.63
CA PRO A 900 -5.88 -40.66 77.71
C PRO A 900 -4.84 -40.63 78.84
N MET A 901 -5.00 -41.46 79.87
CA MET A 901 -4.08 -41.57 81.01
C MET A 901 -2.87 -42.48 80.69
N LEU A 902 -2.98 -43.32 79.66
CA LEU A 902 -1.90 -44.19 79.16
C LEU A 902 -0.98 -43.41 78.19
N TYR A 903 -0.36 -42.34 78.69
CA TYR A 903 0.44 -41.39 77.91
C TYR A 903 1.68 -42.01 77.23
N GLU A 904 2.17 -43.16 77.71
CA GLU A 904 3.38 -43.82 77.18
C GLU A 904 3.19 -44.47 75.79
N THR A 905 1.96 -44.83 75.40
CA THR A 905 1.73 -45.55 74.12
C THR A 905 1.84 -44.69 72.86
N ARG A 906 2.02 -43.37 72.98
CA ARG A 906 2.10 -42.43 71.85
C ARG A 906 3.51 -41.97 71.49
N ILE A 907 4.50 -42.25 72.33
CA ILE A 907 5.88 -41.76 72.12
C ILE A 907 6.50 -42.43 70.88
N GLU A 908 6.25 -43.72 70.65
CA GLU A 908 6.79 -44.43 69.48
C GLU A 908 6.23 -43.89 68.15
N ASP A 909 4.94 -43.57 68.09
CA ASP A 909 4.29 -43.01 66.91
C ASP A 909 4.78 -41.58 66.63
N GLU A 910 5.00 -40.76 67.66
CA GLU A 910 5.59 -39.43 67.54
C GLU A 910 7.05 -39.48 67.07
N ILE A 911 7.86 -40.41 67.61
CA ILE A 911 9.23 -40.64 67.14
C ILE A 911 9.24 -41.04 65.66
N LYS A 912 8.29 -41.90 65.24
CA LYS A 912 8.18 -42.34 63.84
C LYS A 912 7.79 -41.19 62.91
N MET A 913 6.88 -40.31 63.32
CA MET A 913 6.50 -39.11 62.56
C MET A 913 7.66 -38.11 62.45
N LEU A 914 8.40 -37.88 63.53
CA LEU A 914 9.59 -37.01 63.52
C LEU A 914 10.69 -37.51 62.58
N ARG A 915 10.88 -38.83 62.49
CA ARG A 915 11.83 -39.42 61.53
C ARG A 915 11.43 -39.17 60.07
N ILE A 916 10.14 -39.18 59.74
CA ILE A 916 9.66 -38.93 58.38
C ILE A 916 9.87 -37.47 57.98
N LEU A 917 9.59 -36.53 58.89
CA LEU A 917 9.76 -35.08 58.65
C LEU A 917 11.23 -34.67 58.47
N ASN A 918 12.16 -35.28 59.19
CA ASN A 918 13.59 -34.96 59.05
C ASN A 918 14.22 -35.46 57.73
N ILE A 919 13.62 -36.45 57.05
CA ILE A 919 14.13 -36.97 55.78
C ILE A 919 13.76 -36.06 54.60
N SER A 920 12.66 -35.29 54.69
CA SER A 920 12.20 -34.43 53.59
C SER A 920 12.93 -33.08 53.45
N GLN A 921 13.73 -32.66 54.43
CA GLN A 921 14.42 -31.36 54.38
C GLN A 921 15.82 -31.38 53.74
N PHE A 922 16.33 -32.54 53.33
CA PHE A 922 17.67 -32.67 52.73
C PHE A 922 17.66 -32.91 51.20
N HIS A 923 16.52 -32.72 50.53
CA HIS A 923 16.38 -33.04 49.10
C HIS A 923 15.88 -31.90 48.20
N ASP A 924 15.98 -30.64 48.64
CA ASP A 924 15.84 -29.46 47.76
C ASP A 924 17.17 -28.69 47.62
#